data_AF-A0A2G6TMV3-F1
#
_entry.id   AF-A0A2G6TMV3-F1
#
_cell.length_a   1.000
_cell.length_b   1.000
_cell.length_c   1.000
_cell.angle_alpha   90.00
_cell.angle_beta   90.00
_cell.angle_gamma   90.00
#
_symmetry.space_group_name_H-M   'P 1'
#
loop_
_entity.id
_entity.type
_entity.pdbx_description
1 polymer ?
#
loop_
_entity_poly.entity_id
_entity_poly.type
_entity_poly.pdbx_seq_one_letter_code
_entity_poly.pdbx_strand_id
1 'polypeptide(L)'
;MTFKKIWFQLHWFVGITAGTVLIVIGLSGAVFSFHEEILGWMNPGTASVPARDAAPLAPPQIAQALREAGEQRVVQRITVFAEPGRSAQVAFKPPAGQRRGQTVFVDPYTGAQLPEQHGTEFFEWVERLHRWLLLSRDDGKPITGTLAGLLLMLSLSGLYLRWPRRPLSWRTWLTFDPALKGRSFLWGLHSVAGTWALVAYVVFTCTGMYWAFGVVRSTVDGWAGVPPRVAAPAAPSSKPGDGRPEPAGAQQSIDIAPGWAAFERIAHGWQFAQLRLPERAGQPLQISWLDADAAHERARNQMALLPDGAVQRDERYADLPTGRRAVGAIYPLHMGTYFGMPGRIFMTLASLIMPLFAITGWMLYLDRRRKARALAKERQALMKEPPPSTSAGQDTVLVAFASQAGRAERLAVATVAALRGAGMAASLQSVAALDAEQLRHHRRVLFVASTFGEGDPPDAARRFARLLGAASGSALPHLQYGLLALGDRQYAAFCGFGHALDHQLRRLGAQPVFPLIEMDGEQPQAWNAWQQALAGHFGALPPASDALPASAAGPLADATAFAAWPLQARSLCNAGSQGAGLYVLDLAPPEGVAPLWRAGALAEVLPRHGAATVQAWLAAQECDGSAPVQWRQQTCTLGEALAASVLPAPGDIAPGTAPQAVADALRPLLPRSYSVASLPQDGHVRLLVRQARHDGGLGVASGWLTAHAAQGTSVAMRLVENRAFEPREEADAEPDAPAIFIGNGSGYAGLRGHLLARMHAGRHRNWLLFGERQRAHDGYCEAEVSGWLAAGKLQRADFIYSRDQARRRYVQDALREAAEPLRDWIAEGAVLYVCGSADGMAAGVDAALADILGATAVEDLIVEGRYRRDVY
;
A
#
# COMPACT_ATOMS: atom_id res chain seq x y z
N MET A 1 -5.69 9.71 5.69
CA MET A 1 -5.50 8.26 5.48
C MET A 1 -4.31 7.82 6.32
N THR A 2 -4.28 6.59 6.82
CA THR A 2 -3.11 6.10 7.60
C THR A 2 -1.86 6.04 6.71
N PHE A 3 -0.66 6.27 7.27
CA PHE A 3 0.61 6.28 6.52
C PHE A 3 0.85 5.00 5.71
N LYS A 4 0.47 3.87 6.29
CA LYS A 4 0.53 2.54 5.67
C LYS A 4 -0.29 2.45 4.38
N LYS A 5 -1.40 3.19 4.29
CA LYS A 5 -2.28 3.22 3.11
C LYS A 5 -1.65 3.97 1.94
N ILE A 6 -0.81 4.99 2.20
CA ILE A 6 -0.09 5.73 1.16
C ILE A 6 1.02 4.86 0.56
N TRP A 7 1.85 4.28 1.41
CA TRP A 7 2.92 3.38 0.96
C TRP A 7 2.37 2.18 0.21
N PHE A 8 1.20 1.66 0.61
CA PHE A 8 0.52 0.61 -0.14
C PHE A 8 0.08 1.06 -1.53
N GLN A 9 -0.42 2.30 -1.68
CA GLN A 9 -0.80 2.86 -2.97
C GLN A 9 0.41 3.11 -3.88
N LEU A 10 1.47 3.71 -3.33
CA LEU A 10 2.72 3.97 -4.07
C LEU A 10 3.39 2.67 -4.50
N HIS A 11 3.50 1.69 -3.60
CA HIS A 11 4.14 0.41 -3.87
C HIS A 11 3.44 -0.33 -5.02
N TRP A 12 2.12 -0.43 -5.00
CA TRP A 12 1.38 -1.09 -6.09
C TRP A 12 1.47 -0.29 -7.41
N PHE A 13 1.34 1.04 -7.37
CA PHE A 13 1.38 1.88 -8.57
C PHE A 13 2.75 1.80 -9.27
N VAL A 14 3.83 1.98 -8.50
CA VAL A 14 5.20 1.86 -9.02
C VAL A 14 5.52 0.42 -9.41
N GLY A 15 5.02 -0.56 -8.65
CA GLY A 15 5.21 -1.98 -8.94
C GLY A 15 4.60 -2.43 -10.27
N ILE A 16 3.43 -1.90 -10.65
CA ILE A 16 2.78 -2.23 -11.92
C ILE A 16 3.42 -1.48 -13.11
N THR A 17 3.85 -0.23 -12.89
CA THR A 17 4.42 0.61 -13.94
C THR A 17 5.90 0.29 -14.19
N ALA A 18 6.78 0.64 -13.24
CA ALA A 18 8.21 0.43 -13.34
C ALA A 18 8.59 -1.06 -13.31
N GLY A 19 7.82 -1.89 -12.59
CA GLY A 19 8.06 -3.33 -12.50
C GLY A 19 8.11 -4.02 -13.86
N THR A 20 7.33 -3.56 -14.85
CA THR A 20 7.32 -4.13 -16.21
C THR A 20 8.66 -3.91 -16.94
N VAL A 21 9.27 -2.73 -16.78
CA VAL A 21 10.58 -2.43 -17.38
C VAL A 21 11.72 -3.11 -16.60
N LEU A 22 11.58 -3.21 -15.27
CA LEU A 22 12.54 -3.90 -14.41
C LEU A 22 12.69 -5.39 -14.75
N ILE A 23 11.66 -6.04 -15.32
CA ILE A 23 11.78 -7.40 -15.88
C ILE A 23 12.96 -7.48 -16.85
N VAL A 24 13.04 -6.56 -17.79
CA VAL A 24 14.06 -6.56 -18.85
C VAL A 24 15.45 -6.36 -18.25
N ILE A 25 15.57 -5.46 -17.27
CA ILE A 25 16.83 -5.21 -16.55
C ILE A 25 17.25 -6.45 -15.73
N GLY A 26 16.31 -7.09 -15.03
CA GLY A 26 16.56 -8.29 -14.25
C GLY A 26 16.97 -9.49 -15.12
N LEU A 27 16.29 -9.70 -16.24
CA LEU A 27 16.63 -10.80 -17.17
C LEU A 27 17.99 -10.56 -17.86
N SER A 28 18.24 -9.34 -18.35
CA SER A 28 19.54 -8.99 -18.95
C SER A 28 20.69 -9.10 -17.94
N GLY A 29 20.47 -8.70 -16.68
CA GLY A 29 21.46 -8.85 -15.61
C GLY A 29 21.75 -10.32 -15.28
N ALA A 30 20.72 -11.18 -15.26
CA ALA A 30 20.88 -12.61 -15.05
C ALA A 30 21.69 -13.27 -16.17
N VAL A 31 21.41 -12.94 -17.43
CA VAL A 31 22.16 -13.45 -18.59
C VAL A 31 23.61 -12.96 -18.55
N PHE A 32 23.82 -11.66 -18.31
CA PHE A 32 25.15 -11.08 -18.25
C PHE A 32 25.97 -11.61 -17.07
N SER A 33 25.31 -12.06 -16.00
CA SER A 33 26.00 -12.57 -14.82
C SER A 33 26.94 -13.71 -15.13
N PHE A 34 26.72 -14.54 -16.16
CA PHE A 34 27.55 -15.69 -16.57
C PHE A 34 28.26 -15.52 -17.92
N HIS A 35 28.52 -14.29 -18.36
CA HIS A 35 28.98 -14.05 -19.73
C HIS A 35 30.32 -14.74 -20.07
N GLU A 36 31.31 -14.73 -19.15
CA GLU A 36 32.63 -15.33 -19.39
C GLU A 36 32.53 -16.86 -19.58
N GLU A 37 31.73 -17.55 -18.76
CA GLU A 37 31.52 -19.00 -18.84
C GLU A 37 30.77 -19.37 -20.11
N ILE A 38 29.72 -18.62 -20.44
CA ILE A 38 28.92 -18.86 -21.65
C ILE A 38 29.79 -18.64 -22.90
N LEU A 39 30.59 -17.56 -22.94
CA LEU A 39 31.53 -17.33 -24.04
C LEU A 39 32.60 -18.42 -24.12
N GLY A 40 33.13 -18.86 -22.97
CA GLY A 40 34.08 -19.98 -22.92
C GLY A 40 33.49 -21.27 -23.48
N TRP A 41 32.24 -21.59 -23.15
CA TRP A 41 31.54 -22.78 -23.65
C TRP A 41 31.20 -22.69 -25.13
N MET A 42 30.83 -21.49 -25.62
CA MET A 42 30.52 -21.25 -27.03
C MET A 42 31.76 -21.29 -27.93
N ASN A 43 32.95 -21.06 -27.37
CA ASN A 43 34.21 -20.94 -28.11
C ASN A 43 35.28 -21.94 -27.64
N PRO A 44 35.01 -23.27 -27.76
CA PRO A 44 35.99 -24.28 -27.40
C PRO A 44 37.24 -24.14 -28.29
N GLY A 45 38.42 -24.07 -27.69
CA GLY A 45 39.69 -23.92 -28.41
C GLY A 45 40.17 -22.48 -28.62
N THR A 46 39.35 -21.45 -28.35
CA THR A 46 39.78 -20.05 -28.39
C THR A 46 40.13 -19.52 -27.01
N ALA A 47 39.25 -19.71 -26.02
CA ALA A 47 39.48 -19.22 -24.65
C ALA A 47 40.50 -20.06 -23.86
N SER A 48 40.62 -21.34 -24.22
CA SER A 48 41.59 -22.28 -23.68
C SER A 48 41.95 -23.32 -24.73
N VAL A 49 43.23 -23.72 -24.76
CA VAL A 49 43.78 -24.83 -25.52
C VAL A 49 44.12 -26.00 -24.57
N PRO A 50 44.24 -27.24 -25.05
CA PRO A 50 44.68 -28.35 -24.22
C PRO A 50 46.02 -28.04 -23.55
N ALA A 51 46.12 -28.31 -22.24
CA ALA A 51 47.36 -28.15 -21.50
C ALA A 51 48.45 -29.05 -22.11
N ARG A 52 49.68 -28.52 -22.24
CA ARG A 52 50.84 -29.24 -22.79
C ARG A 52 51.92 -29.31 -21.71
N ASP A 53 52.76 -30.34 -21.77
CA ASP A 53 53.99 -30.45 -20.96
C ASP A 53 55.08 -29.49 -21.49
N ALA A 54 54.77 -28.20 -21.54
CA ALA A 54 55.67 -27.13 -21.91
C ALA A 54 55.36 -25.89 -21.06
N ALA A 55 56.37 -25.09 -20.72
CA ALA A 55 56.12 -23.82 -20.07
C ALA A 55 55.40 -22.86 -21.05
N PRO A 56 54.33 -22.16 -20.63
CA PRO A 56 53.73 -21.09 -21.42
C PRO A 56 54.75 -20.01 -21.77
N LEU A 57 54.60 -19.42 -22.95
CA LEU A 57 55.41 -18.30 -23.42
C LEU A 57 55.21 -17.07 -22.52
N ALA A 58 56.31 -16.45 -22.13
CA ALA A 58 56.30 -15.18 -21.44
C ALA A 58 55.81 -14.05 -22.37
N PRO A 59 55.23 -12.96 -21.84
CA PRO A 59 54.77 -11.82 -22.64
C PRO A 59 55.77 -11.27 -23.69
N PRO A 60 57.09 -11.17 -23.41
CA PRO A 60 58.07 -10.78 -24.43
C PRO A 60 58.14 -11.76 -25.61
N GLN A 61 58.04 -13.07 -25.33
CA GLN A 61 58.04 -14.14 -26.33
C GLN A 61 56.75 -14.13 -27.15
N ILE A 62 55.60 -13.88 -26.53
CA ILE A 62 54.32 -13.70 -27.23
C ILE A 62 54.38 -12.49 -28.19
N ALA A 63 54.92 -11.36 -27.71
CA ALA A 63 55.09 -10.17 -28.53
C ALA A 63 56.07 -10.41 -29.69
N GLN A 64 57.07 -11.27 -29.51
CA GLN A 64 58.00 -11.67 -30.56
C GLN A 64 57.33 -12.61 -31.58
N ALA A 65 56.65 -13.66 -31.12
CA ALA A 65 55.97 -14.64 -31.99
C ALA A 65 54.93 -13.97 -32.90
N LEU A 66 54.17 -12.99 -32.39
CA LEU A 66 53.24 -12.21 -33.22
C LEU A 66 53.94 -11.39 -34.31
N ARG A 67 55.08 -10.76 -33.97
CA ARG A 67 55.88 -10.01 -34.95
C ARG A 67 56.44 -10.93 -36.04
N GLU A 68 56.94 -12.11 -35.64
CA GLU A 68 57.44 -13.13 -36.56
C GLU A 68 56.34 -13.70 -37.46
N ALA A 69 55.11 -13.80 -36.95
CA ALA A 69 53.92 -14.19 -37.72
C ALA A 69 53.40 -13.06 -38.66
N GLY A 70 54.09 -11.92 -38.74
CA GLY A 70 53.76 -10.83 -39.66
C GLY A 70 52.73 -9.82 -39.12
N GLU A 71 52.42 -9.82 -37.82
CA GLU A 71 51.52 -8.85 -37.21
C GLU A 71 52.14 -7.44 -37.19
N GLN A 72 51.50 -6.49 -37.88
CA GLN A 72 51.98 -5.11 -38.01
C GLN A 72 51.30 -4.14 -37.04
N ARG A 73 50.24 -4.56 -36.34
CA ARG A 73 49.52 -3.69 -35.39
C ARG A 73 50.33 -3.52 -34.11
N VAL A 74 50.30 -2.31 -33.57
CA VAL A 74 50.99 -1.99 -32.30
C VAL A 74 50.28 -2.68 -31.14
N VAL A 75 50.99 -3.55 -30.44
CA VAL A 75 50.50 -4.22 -29.23
C VAL A 75 50.41 -3.20 -28.11
N GLN A 76 49.20 -2.95 -27.61
CA GLN A 76 48.98 -2.05 -26.48
C GLN A 76 49.01 -2.82 -25.15
N ARG A 77 48.50 -4.05 -25.15
CA ARG A 77 48.33 -4.83 -23.92
C ARG A 77 48.48 -6.32 -24.17
N ILE A 78 49.14 -7.00 -23.24
CA ILE A 78 49.23 -8.46 -23.20
C ILE A 78 48.69 -8.92 -21.85
N THR A 79 47.75 -9.86 -21.85
CA THR A 79 47.23 -10.50 -20.64
C THR A 79 47.58 -11.99 -20.69
N VAL A 80 48.29 -12.46 -19.68
CA VAL A 80 48.67 -13.87 -19.50
C VAL A 80 48.02 -14.44 -18.25
N PHE A 81 47.77 -15.73 -18.25
CA PHE A 81 47.09 -16.46 -17.18
C PHE A 81 48.02 -17.54 -16.64
N ALA A 82 47.97 -17.79 -15.32
CA ALA A 82 48.75 -18.84 -14.69
C ALA A 82 48.13 -20.24 -14.89
N GLU A 83 46.83 -20.30 -15.21
CA GLU A 83 46.12 -21.54 -15.49
C GLU A 83 46.67 -22.21 -16.76
N PRO A 84 47.16 -23.47 -16.68
CA PRO A 84 47.70 -24.18 -17.83
C PRO A 84 46.68 -24.30 -18.97
N GLY A 85 47.09 -23.94 -20.18
CA GLY A 85 46.24 -24.01 -21.38
C GLY A 85 45.26 -22.84 -21.54
N ARG A 86 45.15 -21.91 -20.58
CA ARG A 86 44.35 -20.68 -20.78
C ARG A 86 45.03 -19.76 -21.80
N SER A 87 44.29 -19.33 -22.82
CA SER A 87 44.86 -18.55 -23.93
C SER A 87 45.27 -17.15 -23.50
N ALA A 88 46.42 -16.68 -23.99
CA ALA A 88 46.84 -15.30 -23.78
C ALA A 88 45.99 -14.34 -24.62
N GLN A 89 45.79 -13.12 -24.13
CA GLN A 89 45.02 -12.09 -24.83
C GLN A 89 45.93 -10.92 -25.22
N VAL A 90 45.89 -10.52 -26.48
CA VAL A 90 46.67 -9.40 -27.01
C VAL A 90 45.73 -8.35 -27.56
N ALA A 91 45.73 -7.17 -26.94
CA ALA A 91 44.95 -6.03 -27.37
C ALA A 91 45.83 -5.05 -28.15
N PHE A 92 45.39 -4.68 -29.35
CA PHE A 92 46.09 -3.75 -30.22
C PHE A 92 45.66 -2.30 -29.98
N LYS A 93 46.50 -1.35 -30.41
CA LYS A 93 46.16 0.07 -30.39
C LYS A 93 44.93 0.32 -31.30
N PRO A 94 43.91 1.07 -30.85
CA PRO A 94 42.74 1.37 -31.66
C PRO A 94 43.11 2.16 -32.93
N PRO A 95 42.45 1.90 -34.07
CA PRO A 95 42.52 2.74 -35.26
C PRO A 95 42.03 4.17 -34.97
N ALA A 96 42.50 5.15 -35.75
CA ALA A 96 42.06 6.54 -35.62
C ALA A 96 40.53 6.66 -35.72
N GLY A 97 39.91 7.33 -34.73
CA GLY A 97 38.45 7.49 -34.64
C GLY A 97 37.72 6.38 -33.87
N GLN A 98 38.36 5.25 -33.55
CA GLN A 98 37.78 4.19 -32.72
C GLN A 98 38.22 4.30 -31.26
N ARG A 99 37.32 3.94 -30.33
CA ARG A 99 37.59 4.00 -28.88
C ARG A 99 38.24 2.74 -28.30
N ARG A 100 38.14 1.59 -28.99
CA ARG A 100 38.67 0.29 -28.56
C ARG A 100 39.39 -0.37 -29.72
N GLY A 101 40.56 -0.96 -29.45
CA GLY A 101 41.29 -1.76 -30.43
C GLY A 101 40.85 -3.23 -30.40
N GLN A 102 41.14 -3.96 -31.47
CA GLN A 102 40.84 -5.39 -31.54
C GLN A 102 41.67 -6.17 -30.51
N THR A 103 41.05 -7.17 -29.88
CA THR A 103 41.72 -8.11 -28.99
C THR A 103 41.72 -9.48 -29.66
N VAL A 104 42.88 -10.11 -29.75
CA VAL A 104 43.05 -11.46 -30.28
C VAL A 104 43.49 -12.43 -29.20
N PHE A 105 43.08 -13.68 -29.34
CA PHE A 105 43.51 -14.77 -28.48
C PHE A 105 44.72 -15.46 -29.12
N VAL A 106 45.66 -15.87 -28.28
CA VAL A 106 46.93 -16.44 -28.72
C VAL A 106 47.18 -17.74 -27.95
N ASP A 107 47.63 -18.77 -28.66
CA ASP A 107 48.06 -20.03 -28.06
C ASP A 107 49.20 -19.74 -27.07
N PRO A 108 49.04 -20.07 -25.78
CA PRO A 108 50.00 -19.73 -24.75
C PRO A 108 51.33 -20.47 -24.91
N TYR A 109 51.42 -21.53 -25.73
CA TYR A 109 52.64 -22.30 -25.95
C TYR A 109 53.35 -21.99 -27.27
N THR A 110 52.61 -21.57 -28.31
CA THR A 110 53.18 -21.35 -29.66
C THR A 110 53.21 -19.88 -30.08
N GLY A 111 52.39 -19.03 -29.45
CA GLY A 111 52.26 -17.64 -29.89
C GLY A 111 51.41 -17.47 -31.16
N ALA A 112 50.78 -18.54 -31.67
CA ALA A 112 49.91 -18.49 -32.84
C ALA A 112 48.55 -17.85 -32.49
N GLN A 113 48.02 -17.02 -33.39
CA GLN A 113 46.68 -16.44 -33.22
C GLN A 113 45.60 -17.53 -33.31
N LEU A 114 44.68 -17.53 -32.36
CA LEU A 114 43.53 -18.42 -32.30
C LEU A 114 42.32 -17.80 -33.00
N PRO A 115 41.30 -18.61 -33.37
CA PRO A 115 40.08 -18.10 -34.01
C PRO A 115 39.38 -17.02 -33.19
N GLU A 116 38.68 -16.10 -33.86
CA GLU A 116 37.90 -15.06 -33.20
C GLU A 116 36.78 -15.65 -32.32
N GLN A 117 36.44 -14.95 -31.22
CA GLN A 117 35.35 -15.37 -30.35
C GLN A 117 33.99 -14.99 -30.95
N HIS A 118 33.12 -15.98 -31.09
CA HIS A 118 31.72 -15.83 -31.44
C HIS A 118 30.86 -15.48 -30.21
N GLY A 119 29.81 -14.68 -30.40
CA GLY A 119 28.86 -14.32 -29.35
C GLY A 119 29.19 -13.05 -28.56
N THR A 120 30.36 -12.45 -28.79
CA THR A 120 30.78 -11.18 -28.16
C THR A 120 29.78 -10.06 -28.41
N GLU A 121 29.31 -9.91 -29.66
CA GLU A 121 28.32 -8.89 -30.03
C GLU A 121 26.98 -9.04 -29.29
N PHE A 122 26.55 -10.28 -29.03
CA PHE A 122 25.34 -10.55 -28.26
C PHE A 122 25.50 -10.04 -26.82
N PHE A 123 26.62 -10.34 -26.16
CA PHE A 123 26.85 -9.86 -24.79
C PHE A 123 27.08 -8.34 -24.73
N GLU A 124 27.67 -7.73 -25.75
CA GLU A 124 27.71 -6.27 -25.88
C GLU A 124 26.30 -5.67 -25.99
N TRP A 125 25.42 -6.31 -26.76
CA TRP A 125 24.01 -5.91 -26.85
C TRP A 125 23.28 -6.08 -25.51
N VAL A 126 23.48 -7.21 -24.81
CA VAL A 126 22.90 -7.45 -23.47
C VAL A 126 23.42 -6.42 -22.46
N GLU A 127 24.72 -6.10 -22.49
CA GLU A 127 25.31 -5.08 -21.63
C GLU A 127 24.67 -3.71 -21.89
N ARG A 128 24.49 -3.33 -23.17
CA ARG A 128 23.81 -2.09 -23.55
C ARG A 128 22.35 -2.06 -23.11
N LEU A 129 21.64 -3.18 -23.21
CA LEU A 129 20.27 -3.30 -22.74
C LEU A 129 20.19 -3.13 -21.22
N HIS A 130 21.08 -3.79 -20.47
CA HIS A 130 21.09 -3.72 -19.01
C HIS A 130 21.48 -2.33 -18.49
N ARG A 131 22.51 -1.70 -19.08
CA ARG A 131 23.07 -0.42 -18.60
C ARG A 131 22.29 0.79 -19.08
N TRP A 132 21.73 0.74 -20.28
CA TRP A 132 21.15 1.91 -20.97
C TRP A 132 19.81 1.62 -21.67
N LEU A 133 19.22 0.43 -21.54
CA LEU A 133 18.00 0.04 -22.24
C LEU A 133 18.09 0.21 -23.77
N LEU A 134 19.30 -0.02 -24.33
CA LEU A 134 19.64 0.20 -25.74
C LEU A 134 19.59 1.66 -26.22
N LEU A 135 19.28 2.61 -25.33
CA LEU A 135 19.30 4.05 -25.62
C LEU A 135 20.74 4.58 -25.69
N SER A 136 20.85 5.86 -26.07
CA SER A 136 22.10 6.61 -25.98
C SER A 136 22.62 6.58 -24.54
N ARG A 137 23.93 6.72 -24.34
CA ARG A 137 24.51 6.72 -22.99
C ARG A 137 23.97 7.87 -22.13
N ASP A 138 23.68 9.01 -22.75
CA ASP A 138 23.28 10.22 -22.04
C ASP A 138 21.80 10.16 -21.62
N ASP A 139 20.96 9.46 -22.38
CA ASP A 139 19.54 9.26 -22.06
C ASP A 139 19.30 7.99 -21.22
N GLY A 140 19.93 6.88 -21.59
CA GLY A 140 19.68 5.58 -20.98
C GLY A 140 20.20 5.47 -19.55
N LYS A 141 21.33 6.12 -19.25
CA LYS A 141 21.96 6.10 -17.92
C LYS A 141 21.10 6.73 -16.80
N PRO A 142 20.49 7.92 -16.96
CA PRO A 142 19.57 8.45 -15.94
C PRO A 142 18.29 7.62 -15.83
N ILE A 143 17.80 7.02 -16.92
CA ILE A 143 16.61 6.16 -16.88
C ILE A 143 16.88 4.89 -16.07
N THR A 144 17.97 4.17 -16.34
CA THR A 144 18.33 2.97 -15.56
C THR A 144 18.66 3.31 -14.11
N GLY A 145 19.28 4.47 -13.84
CA GLY A 145 19.45 5.00 -12.49
C GLY A 145 18.13 5.29 -11.76
N THR A 146 17.15 5.85 -12.46
CA THR A 146 15.82 6.12 -11.91
C THR A 146 15.09 4.82 -11.61
N LEU A 147 15.16 3.84 -12.52
CA LEU A 147 14.59 2.51 -12.28
C LEU A 147 15.25 1.80 -11.09
N ALA A 148 16.56 1.97 -10.90
CA ALA A 148 17.25 1.50 -9.70
C ALA A 148 16.71 2.19 -8.43
N GLY A 149 16.49 3.51 -8.47
CA GLY A 149 15.85 4.24 -7.37
C GLY A 149 14.42 3.77 -7.08
N LEU A 150 13.62 3.51 -8.11
CA LEU A 150 12.26 2.99 -7.96
C LEU A 150 12.25 1.56 -7.39
N LEU A 151 13.18 0.70 -7.80
CA LEU A 151 13.35 -0.63 -7.21
C LEU A 151 13.78 -0.54 -5.75
N LEU A 152 14.62 0.42 -5.38
CA LEU A 152 14.99 0.66 -3.97
C LEU A 152 13.75 1.06 -3.17
N MET A 153 12.94 1.97 -3.71
CA MET A 153 11.68 2.38 -3.09
C MET A 153 10.71 1.19 -2.94
N LEU A 154 10.55 0.35 -3.96
CA LEU A 154 9.73 -0.86 -3.88
C LEU A 154 10.25 -1.83 -2.82
N SER A 155 11.57 -2.00 -2.71
CA SER A 155 12.20 -2.89 -1.74
C SER A 155 11.97 -2.42 -0.30
N LEU A 156 12.18 -1.11 -0.03
CA LEU A 156 11.99 -0.52 1.30
C LEU A 156 10.51 -0.42 1.69
N SER A 157 9.65 -0.01 0.75
CA SER A 157 8.21 0.05 0.99
C SER A 157 7.60 -1.34 1.16
N GLY A 158 8.08 -2.35 0.43
CA GLY A 158 7.70 -3.74 0.62
C GLY A 158 8.06 -4.26 2.02
N LEU A 159 9.28 -3.98 2.48
CA LEU A 159 9.73 -4.30 3.84
C LEU A 159 8.85 -3.62 4.90
N TYR A 160 8.57 -2.32 4.73
CA TYR A 160 7.72 -1.55 5.63
C TYR A 160 6.27 -2.07 5.68
N LEU A 161 5.67 -2.37 4.52
CA LEU A 161 4.30 -2.88 4.44
C LEU A 161 4.17 -4.28 5.04
N ARG A 162 5.22 -5.09 4.91
CA ARG A 162 5.31 -6.46 5.43
C ARG A 162 5.68 -6.52 6.91
N TRP A 163 6.19 -5.43 7.50
CA TRP A 163 6.80 -5.44 8.84
C TRP A 163 5.95 -6.21 9.88
N PRO A 164 6.39 -7.41 10.30
CA PRO A 164 5.58 -8.30 11.12
C PRO A 164 5.60 -7.85 12.58
N ARG A 165 4.51 -8.13 13.30
CA ARG A 165 4.40 -7.83 14.74
C ARG A 165 5.40 -8.60 15.61
N ARG A 166 5.95 -9.71 15.10
CA ARG A 166 7.01 -10.51 15.73
C ARG A 166 8.25 -10.49 14.81
N PRO A 167 9.09 -9.45 14.86
CA PRO A 167 10.24 -9.32 13.95
C PRO A 167 11.29 -10.42 14.13
N LEU A 168 11.31 -11.11 15.27
CA LEU A 168 12.29 -12.14 15.62
C LEU A 168 11.95 -13.55 15.08
N SER A 169 10.76 -13.78 14.51
CA SER A 169 10.40 -15.12 14.01
C SER A 169 10.83 -15.31 12.55
N TRP A 170 12.00 -15.93 12.34
CA TRP A 170 12.59 -16.16 11.00
C TRP A 170 11.65 -16.87 10.02
N ARG A 171 10.80 -17.79 10.50
CA ARG A 171 9.79 -18.50 9.67
C ARG A 171 8.80 -17.51 9.02
N THR A 172 8.39 -16.47 9.74
CA THR A 172 7.46 -15.43 9.25
C THR A 172 8.06 -14.62 8.10
N TRP A 173 9.39 -14.54 8.05
CA TRP A 173 10.13 -13.81 7.02
C TRP A 173 10.45 -14.66 5.80
N LEU A 174 10.87 -15.91 6.02
CA LEU A 174 11.52 -16.74 4.99
C LEU A 174 10.66 -17.88 4.44
N THR A 175 9.47 -18.14 4.97
CA THR A 175 8.61 -19.22 4.49
C THR A 175 7.27 -18.69 4.00
N PHE A 176 6.80 -19.21 2.87
CA PHE A 176 5.41 -19.07 2.42
C PHE A 176 4.71 -20.42 2.56
N ASP A 177 3.40 -20.41 2.80
CA ASP A 177 2.61 -21.62 2.91
C ASP A 177 2.06 -22.02 1.53
N PRO A 178 2.56 -23.12 0.92
CA PRO A 178 2.11 -23.57 -0.40
C PRO A 178 0.68 -24.11 -0.40
N ALA A 179 0.07 -24.33 0.76
CA ALA A 179 -1.34 -24.73 0.87
C ALA A 179 -2.30 -23.55 0.63
N LEU A 180 -1.83 -22.30 0.70
CA LEU A 180 -2.64 -21.13 0.37
C LEU A 180 -2.99 -21.12 -1.13
N LYS A 181 -4.18 -20.62 -1.48
CA LYS A 181 -4.63 -20.47 -2.88
C LYS A 181 -5.07 -19.04 -3.19
N GLY A 182 -5.07 -18.67 -4.47
CA GLY A 182 -5.57 -17.37 -4.94
C GLY A 182 -4.78 -16.17 -4.37
N ARG A 183 -5.50 -15.12 -3.93
CA ARG A 183 -4.90 -13.84 -3.49
C ARG A 183 -3.91 -13.99 -2.32
N SER A 184 -4.19 -14.88 -1.38
CA SER A 184 -3.31 -15.13 -0.22
C SER A 184 -1.99 -15.76 -0.62
N PHE A 185 -2.03 -16.73 -1.54
CA PHE A 185 -0.83 -17.34 -2.09
C PHE A 185 0.01 -16.32 -2.85
N LEU A 186 -0.63 -15.54 -3.73
CA LEU A 186 0.04 -14.50 -4.50
C LEU A 186 0.67 -13.45 -3.60
N TRP A 187 -0.01 -13.03 -2.53
CA TRP A 187 0.54 -12.09 -1.55
C TRP A 187 1.65 -12.71 -0.71
N GLY A 188 1.51 -13.96 -0.28
CA GLY A 188 2.54 -14.70 0.45
C GLY A 188 3.80 -14.92 -0.37
N LEU A 189 3.65 -15.36 -1.62
CA LEU A 189 4.72 -15.55 -2.59
C LEU A 189 5.43 -14.22 -2.90
N HIS A 190 4.69 -13.15 -3.17
CA HIS A 190 5.24 -11.81 -3.43
C HIS A 190 6.01 -11.29 -2.21
N SER A 191 5.44 -11.40 -1.01
CA SER A 191 6.08 -10.87 0.19
C SER A 191 7.33 -11.67 0.62
N VAL A 192 7.29 -13.01 0.56
CA VAL A 192 8.40 -13.92 0.92
C VAL A 192 9.56 -13.85 -0.06
N ALA A 193 9.27 -13.94 -1.36
CA ALA A 193 10.29 -13.73 -2.39
C ALA A 193 10.94 -12.33 -2.24
N GLY A 194 10.13 -11.33 -1.83
CA GLY A 194 10.59 -9.99 -1.45
C GLY A 194 11.70 -9.99 -0.42
N THR A 195 11.59 -10.81 0.63
CA THR A 195 12.61 -10.88 1.68
C THR A 195 13.85 -11.65 1.27
N TRP A 196 13.72 -12.71 0.47
CA TRP A 196 14.88 -13.41 -0.08
C TRP A 196 15.72 -12.51 -0.99
N ALA A 197 15.05 -11.73 -1.84
CA ALA A 197 15.71 -10.84 -2.80
C ALA A 197 16.11 -9.48 -2.20
N LEU A 198 15.63 -9.12 -1.00
CA LEU A 198 15.78 -7.78 -0.42
C LEU A 198 17.24 -7.30 -0.40
N VAL A 199 18.15 -8.13 0.12
CA VAL A 199 19.57 -7.76 0.24
C VAL A 199 20.18 -7.55 -1.15
N ALA A 200 19.91 -8.47 -2.08
CA ALA A 200 20.37 -8.35 -3.46
C ALA A 200 19.83 -7.07 -4.12
N TYR A 201 18.55 -6.74 -3.93
CA TYR A 201 17.95 -5.54 -4.54
C TYR A 201 18.49 -4.26 -3.95
N VAL A 202 18.76 -4.20 -2.64
CA VAL A 202 19.48 -3.06 -2.05
C VAL A 202 20.86 -2.94 -2.67
N VAL A 203 21.61 -4.03 -2.83
CA VAL A 203 22.92 -4.01 -3.49
C VAL A 203 22.80 -3.54 -4.95
N PHE A 204 21.92 -4.13 -5.76
CA PHE A 204 21.72 -3.76 -7.17
C PHE A 204 21.36 -2.29 -7.33
N THR A 205 20.51 -1.78 -6.45
CA THR A 205 20.01 -0.41 -6.57
C THR A 205 21.01 0.62 -6.09
N CYS A 206 21.69 0.40 -4.95
CA CYS A 206 22.76 1.27 -4.49
C CYS A 206 23.92 1.33 -5.49
N THR A 207 24.35 0.18 -5.99
CA THR A 207 25.44 0.11 -6.99
C THR A 207 25.01 0.64 -8.36
N GLY A 208 23.78 0.37 -8.80
CA GLY A 208 23.20 0.92 -10.03
C GLY A 208 23.10 2.46 -9.99
N MET A 209 22.64 3.03 -8.88
CA MET A 209 22.60 4.48 -8.67
C MET A 209 24.01 5.10 -8.64
N TYR A 210 24.99 4.42 -8.03
CA TYR A 210 26.40 4.83 -8.07
C TYR A 210 26.96 4.88 -9.51
N TRP A 211 26.57 3.96 -10.39
CA TRP A 211 26.98 4.00 -11.81
C TRP A 211 26.18 5.00 -12.65
N ALA A 212 24.93 5.23 -12.31
CA ALA A 212 24.02 6.11 -13.05
C ALA A 212 24.19 7.60 -12.72
N PHE A 213 24.40 7.96 -11.45
CA PHE A 213 24.42 9.37 -11.04
C PHE A 213 25.83 9.83 -10.66
N GLY A 214 26.34 10.84 -11.37
CA GLY A 214 27.67 11.41 -11.14
C GLY A 214 27.82 11.97 -9.72
N VAL A 215 26.79 12.65 -9.21
CA VAL A 215 26.74 13.20 -7.85
C VAL A 215 26.85 12.11 -6.78
N VAL A 216 26.12 11.00 -6.96
CA VAL A 216 26.18 9.86 -6.04
C VAL A 216 27.59 9.27 -6.04
N ARG A 217 28.18 9.07 -7.23
CA ARG A 217 29.55 8.57 -7.35
C ARG A 217 30.56 9.49 -6.67
N SER A 218 30.57 10.78 -6.99
CA SER A 218 31.57 11.72 -6.47
C SER A 218 31.49 11.84 -4.95
N THR A 219 30.29 11.75 -4.38
CA THR A 219 30.08 11.75 -2.93
C THR A 219 30.67 10.50 -2.28
N VAL A 220 30.36 9.32 -2.82
CA VAL A 220 30.88 8.03 -2.32
C VAL A 220 32.40 7.96 -2.47
N ASP A 221 32.93 8.36 -3.63
CA ASP A 221 34.38 8.40 -3.90
C ASP A 221 35.09 9.36 -2.93
N GLY A 222 34.49 10.54 -2.66
CA GLY A 222 35.01 11.51 -1.70
C GLY A 222 35.08 10.96 -0.27
N TRP A 223 34.01 10.32 0.21
CA TRP A 223 34.01 9.66 1.53
C TRP A 223 35.01 8.50 1.61
N ALA A 224 35.24 7.80 0.50
CA ALA A 224 36.19 6.70 0.41
C ALA A 224 37.65 7.14 0.29
N GLY A 225 37.93 8.45 0.22
CA GLY A 225 39.28 8.98 -0.01
C GLY A 225 39.83 8.62 -1.39
N VAL A 226 38.94 8.35 -2.36
CA VAL A 226 39.31 8.17 -3.77
C VAL A 226 39.48 9.57 -4.35
N PRO A 227 40.66 9.92 -4.90
CA PRO A 227 40.84 11.23 -5.51
C PRO A 227 39.81 11.40 -6.63
N PRO A 228 39.20 12.61 -6.76
CA PRO A 228 38.22 12.85 -7.81
C PRO A 228 38.85 12.47 -9.14
N ARG A 229 38.11 11.70 -9.96
CA ARG A 229 38.51 11.41 -11.33
C ARG A 229 38.46 12.71 -12.12
N VAL A 230 39.50 13.52 -12.00
CA VAL A 230 39.79 14.59 -12.94
C VAL A 230 39.83 13.88 -14.29
N ALA A 231 38.95 14.27 -15.21
CA ALA A 231 39.09 13.83 -16.58
C ALA A 231 40.54 14.11 -16.92
N ALA A 232 41.33 13.06 -17.21
CA ALA A 232 42.66 13.28 -17.78
C ALA A 232 42.44 14.32 -18.89
N PRO A 233 43.14 15.47 -18.86
CA PRO A 233 42.93 16.51 -19.85
C PRO A 233 42.93 15.78 -21.18
N ALA A 234 41.84 15.93 -21.95
CA ALA A 234 41.76 15.34 -23.26
C ALA A 234 43.11 15.64 -23.92
N ALA A 235 43.87 14.59 -24.24
CA ALA A 235 45.13 14.78 -24.95
C ALA A 235 44.80 15.76 -26.07
N PRO A 236 45.52 16.89 -26.16
CA PRO A 236 45.07 18.03 -26.95
C PRO A 236 44.64 17.50 -28.30
N SER A 237 43.36 17.68 -28.63
CA SER A 237 42.87 17.39 -29.97
C SER A 237 43.78 18.20 -30.88
N SER A 238 44.64 17.52 -31.63
CA SER A 238 45.38 18.13 -32.72
C SER A 238 44.36 18.94 -33.53
N LYS A 239 44.59 20.26 -33.62
CA LYS A 239 43.77 21.15 -34.45
C LYS A 239 43.59 20.50 -35.84
N PRO A 240 42.43 20.66 -36.50
CA PRO A 240 42.31 20.31 -37.91
C PRO A 240 43.12 21.34 -38.70
N GLY A 241 44.37 20.99 -39.01
CA GLY A 241 45.30 21.86 -39.73
C GLY A 241 46.58 21.12 -40.05
N ASP A 242 46.82 20.97 -41.35
CA ASP A 242 47.94 20.35 -42.05
C ASP A 242 47.99 18.82 -42.06
N GLY A 243 47.50 18.27 -43.18
CA GLY A 243 47.64 16.89 -43.59
C GLY A 243 49.09 16.48 -43.86
N ARG A 244 49.86 16.31 -42.78
CA ARG A 244 51.01 15.40 -42.81
C ARG A 244 50.55 14.06 -42.24
N PRO A 245 50.70 12.94 -42.99
CA PRO A 245 50.54 11.63 -42.39
C PRO A 245 51.52 11.55 -41.21
N GLU A 246 51.04 11.20 -40.01
CA GLU A 246 51.96 10.67 -39.01
C GLU A 246 52.70 9.50 -39.69
N PRO A 247 54.04 9.47 -39.65
CA PRO A 247 54.76 8.33 -40.19
C PRO A 247 54.21 7.08 -39.51
N ALA A 248 53.90 6.05 -40.28
CA ALA A 248 53.60 4.72 -39.79
C ALA A 248 54.78 4.30 -38.89
N GLY A 249 54.64 4.58 -37.60
CA GLY A 249 55.74 4.53 -36.66
C GLY A 249 56.17 3.09 -36.52
N ALA A 250 57.29 2.75 -37.16
CA ALA A 250 58.02 1.53 -36.95
C ALA A 250 58.03 1.22 -35.46
N GLN A 251 57.58 0.01 -35.11
CA GLN A 251 57.61 -0.55 -33.79
C GLN A 251 59.03 -0.34 -33.22
N GLN A 252 59.24 0.68 -32.37
CA GLN A 252 60.41 0.63 -31.49
C GLN A 252 60.16 -0.60 -30.63
N SER A 253 60.96 -1.64 -30.85
CA SER A 253 60.92 -2.85 -30.05
C SER A 253 61.43 -2.50 -28.65
N ILE A 254 60.56 -1.95 -27.83
CA ILE A 254 60.88 -1.71 -26.43
C ILE A 254 60.95 -3.08 -25.78
N ASP A 255 62.14 -3.44 -25.32
CA ASP A 255 62.36 -4.71 -24.64
C ASP A 255 61.64 -4.67 -23.28
N ILE A 256 60.70 -5.60 -23.12
CA ILE A 256 59.92 -5.77 -21.89
C ILE A 256 60.41 -6.96 -21.06
N ALA A 257 61.43 -7.69 -21.52
CA ALA A 257 61.98 -8.85 -20.81
C ALA A 257 62.57 -8.51 -19.43
N PRO A 258 63.36 -7.42 -19.24
CA PRO A 258 63.88 -7.05 -17.92
C PRO A 258 62.76 -6.74 -16.92
N GLY A 259 61.72 -6.04 -17.38
CA GLY A 259 60.53 -5.74 -16.58
C GLY A 259 59.74 -6.99 -16.21
N TRP A 260 59.52 -7.91 -17.16
CA TRP A 260 58.83 -9.17 -16.86
C TRP A 260 59.61 -10.04 -15.86
N ALA A 261 60.91 -10.18 -16.04
CA ALA A 261 61.76 -10.93 -15.11
C ALA A 261 61.79 -10.30 -13.71
N ALA A 262 61.77 -8.96 -13.61
CA ALA A 262 61.63 -8.28 -12.33
C ALA A 262 60.26 -8.55 -11.68
N PHE A 263 59.18 -8.55 -12.46
CA PHE A 263 57.84 -8.89 -11.99
C PHE A 263 57.77 -10.32 -11.44
N GLU A 264 58.27 -11.33 -12.16
CA GLU A 264 58.23 -12.73 -11.71
C GLU A 264 59.02 -12.96 -10.41
N ARG A 265 60.07 -12.16 -10.15
CA ARG A 265 60.81 -12.19 -8.87
C ARG A 265 60.04 -11.56 -7.71
N ILE A 266 59.15 -10.60 -7.97
CA ILE A 266 58.48 -9.79 -6.94
C ILE A 266 57.05 -10.29 -6.67
N ALA A 267 56.36 -10.76 -7.70
CA ALA A 267 55.00 -11.27 -7.64
C ALA A 267 55.03 -12.80 -7.69
N HIS A 268 54.57 -13.42 -6.62
CA HIS A 268 54.46 -14.87 -6.51
C HIS A 268 52.99 -15.27 -6.42
N GLY A 269 52.60 -16.37 -7.08
CA GLY A 269 51.26 -16.93 -6.99
C GLY A 269 50.17 -15.95 -7.45
N TRP A 270 50.09 -15.70 -8.77
CA TRP A 270 49.06 -14.85 -9.39
C TRP A 270 48.15 -15.67 -10.31
N GLN A 271 46.92 -15.21 -10.54
CA GLN A 271 45.95 -15.87 -11.44
C GLN A 271 46.11 -15.38 -12.88
N PHE A 272 46.25 -14.07 -13.05
CA PHE A 272 46.57 -13.45 -14.33
C PHE A 272 47.40 -12.18 -14.12
N ALA A 273 48.20 -11.83 -15.13
CA ALA A 273 48.97 -10.61 -15.20
C ALA A 273 48.68 -9.88 -16.52
N GLN A 274 48.36 -8.59 -16.42
CA GLN A 274 48.07 -7.71 -17.54
C GLN A 274 49.15 -6.65 -17.66
N LEU A 275 49.91 -6.71 -18.76
CA LEU A 275 50.98 -5.78 -19.07
C LEU A 275 50.47 -4.75 -20.07
N ARG A 276 50.58 -3.47 -19.72
CA ARG A 276 50.39 -2.36 -20.65
C ARG A 276 51.76 -1.91 -21.14
N LEU A 277 52.00 -2.08 -22.44
CA LEU A 277 53.29 -1.80 -23.04
C LEU A 277 53.52 -0.28 -23.15
N PRO A 278 54.76 0.20 -22.93
CA PRO A 278 55.11 1.60 -23.12
C PRO A 278 54.99 2.00 -24.60
N GLU A 279 54.52 3.22 -24.86
CA GLU A 279 54.40 3.75 -26.24
C GLU A 279 55.69 4.46 -26.70
N ARG A 280 56.54 4.85 -25.76
CA ARG A 280 57.81 5.57 -26.01
C ARG A 280 58.91 5.01 -25.13
N ALA A 281 60.14 5.02 -25.64
CA ALA A 281 61.33 4.69 -24.87
C ALA A 281 61.40 5.54 -23.58
N GLY A 282 61.70 4.91 -22.45
CA GLY A 282 61.77 5.55 -21.13
C GLY A 282 60.46 5.61 -20.34
N GLN A 283 59.31 5.24 -20.93
CA GLN A 283 58.08 5.06 -20.17
C GLN A 283 58.11 3.76 -19.35
N PRO A 284 57.56 3.74 -18.12
CA PRO A 284 57.53 2.53 -17.31
C PRO A 284 56.56 1.50 -17.89
N LEU A 285 56.95 0.23 -17.84
CA LEU A 285 56.07 -0.91 -18.06
C LEU A 285 55.08 -0.98 -16.90
N GLN A 286 53.78 -0.93 -17.19
CA GLN A 286 52.73 -1.04 -16.18
C GLN A 286 52.18 -2.46 -16.17
N ILE A 287 52.25 -3.12 -15.02
CA ILE A 287 51.73 -4.48 -14.82
C ILE A 287 50.65 -4.41 -13.75
N SER A 288 49.46 -4.90 -14.08
CA SER A 288 48.39 -5.12 -13.12
C SER A 288 48.08 -6.61 -13.06
N TRP A 289 48.11 -7.18 -11.86
CA TRP A 289 47.89 -8.62 -11.67
C TRP A 289 46.92 -8.86 -10.53
N LEU A 290 46.41 -10.08 -10.49
CA LEU A 290 45.53 -10.58 -9.43
C LEU A 290 46.25 -11.72 -8.71
N ASP A 291 46.38 -11.62 -7.38
CA ASP A 291 46.97 -12.69 -6.56
C ASP A 291 46.08 -13.95 -6.58
N ALA A 292 46.69 -15.12 -6.35
CA ALA A 292 46.01 -16.42 -6.33
C ALA A 292 44.88 -16.48 -5.28
N ASP A 293 45.08 -15.82 -4.14
CA ASP A 293 44.16 -15.73 -3.01
C ASP A 293 43.41 -14.39 -2.95
N ALA A 294 43.39 -13.63 -4.06
CA ALA A 294 42.74 -12.33 -4.09
C ALA A 294 41.25 -12.42 -3.73
N ALA A 295 40.78 -11.45 -2.93
CA ALA A 295 39.42 -11.44 -2.41
C ALA A 295 38.33 -11.39 -3.51
N HIS A 296 38.62 -10.80 -4.67
CA HIS A 296 37.72 -10.72 -5.83
C HIS A 296 38.46 -10.27 -7.10
N GLU A 297 37.86 -10.43 -8.29
CA GLU A 297 38.46 -10.12 -9.61
C GLU A 297 38.96 -8.67 -9.83
N ARG A 298 38.45 -7.73 -9.01
CA ARG A 298 38.89 -6.32 -9.00
C ARG A 298 39.94 -5.97 -7.93
N ALA A 299 40.39 -6.94 -7.12
CA ALA A 299 41.39 -6.75 -6.08
C ALA A 299 42.80 -6.81 -6.68
N ARG A 300 43.02 -6.00 -7.72
CA ARG A 300 44.24 -6.05 -8.53
C ARG A 300 45.33 -5.19 -7.91
N ASN A 301 46.54 -5.71 -7.92
CA ASN A 301 47.74 -4.94 -7.63
C ASN A 301 48.21 -4.19 -8.88
N GLN A 302 49.05 -3.18 -8.69
CA GLN A 302 49.66 -2.41 -9.77
C GLN A 302 51.14 -2.17 -9.51
N MET A 303 51.96 -2.43 -10.52
CA MET A 303 53.39 -2.22 -10.50
C MET A 303 53.82 -1.45 -11.74
N ALA A 304 54.68 -0.45 -11.56
CA ALA A 304 55.33 0.28 -12.63
C ALA A 304 56.83 0.00 -12.56
N LEU A 305 57.36 -0.55 -13.64
CA LEU A 305 58.76 -0.95 -13.77
C LEU A 305 59.45 -0.08 -14.82
N LEU A 306 60.62 0.46 -14.49
CA LEU A 306 61.46 1.17 -15.45
C LEU A 306 62.02 0.18 -16.50
N PRO A 307 62.52 0.67 -17.66
CA PRO A 307 63.03 -0.21 -18.72
C PRO A 307 64.16 -1.16 -18.30
N ASP A 308 64.91 -0.82 -17.25
CA ASP A 308 65.98 -1.63 -16.65
C ASP A 308 65.48 -2.68 -15.64
N GLY A 309 64.17 -2.74 -15.38
CA GLY A 309 63.55 -3.62 -14.40
C GLY A 309 63.50 -3.07 -12.97
N ALA A 310 63.94 -1.82 -12.73
CA ALA A 310 63.81 -1.18 -11.41
C ALA A 310 62.35 -0.83 -11.09
N VAL A 311 61.94 -1.03 -9.83
CA VAL A 311 60.58 -0.74 -9.37
C VAL A 311 60.41 0.76 -9.17
N GLN A 312 59.58 1.41 -9.99
CA GLN A 312 59.18 2.80 -9.79
C GLN A 312 58.01 2.92 -8.81
N ARG A 313 57.06 1.99 -8.87
CA ARG A 313 55.88 1.95 -7.99
C ARG A 313 55.42 0.50 -7.83
N ASP A 314 55.13 0.10 -6.61
CA ASP A 314 54.44 -1.15 -6.28
C ASP A 314 53.29 -0.80 -5.32
N GLU A 315 52.05 -0.86 -5.81
CA GLU A 315 50.84 -0.59 -5.02
C GLU A 315 50.05 -1.89 -4.91
N ARG A 316 50.04 -2.45 -3.71
CA ARG A 316 49.28 -3.66 -3.40
C ARG A 316 47.86 -3.31 -2.97
N TYR A 317 46.90 -4.13 -3.39
CA TYR A 317 45.49 -3.95 -3.04
C TYR A 317 45.27 -4.07 -1.53
N ALA A 318 46.02 -4.94 -0.85
CA ALA A 318 45.94 -5.13 0.60
C ALA A 318 46.32 -3.84 1.38
N ASP A 319 47.25 -3.06 0.83
CA ASP A 319 47.77 -1.82 1.44
C ASP A 319 46.88 -0.60 1.17
N LEU A 320 45.86 -0.75 0.32
CA LEU A 320 44.93 0.34 0.05
C LEU A 320 44.07 0.67 1.28
N PRO A 321 43.75 1.96 1.50
CA PRO A 321 42.81 2.37 2.53
C PRO A 321 41.47 1.64 2.39
N THR A 322 40.82 1.35 3.51
CA THR A 322 39.54 0.61 3.57
C THR A 322 38.47 1.21 2.66
N GLY A 323 38.37 2.54 2.58
CA GLY A 323 37.44 3.22 1.68
C GLY A 323 37.69 2.91 0.20
N ARG A 324 38.95 2.97 -0.24
CA ARG A 324 39.35 2.62 -1.61
C ARG A 324 39.07 1.14 -1.93
N ARG A 325 39.31 0.25 -0.96
CA ARG A 325 38.98 -1.18 -1.10
C ARG A 325 37.47 -1.40 -1.23
N ALA A 326 36.65 -0.69 -0.45
CA ALA A 326 35.19 -0.76 -0.53
C ALA A 326 34.64 -0.29 -1.88
N VAL A 327 35.17 0.80 -2.45
CA VAL A 327 34.80 1.25 -3.81
C VAL A 327 35.19 0.21 -4.87
N GLY A 328 36.34 -0.45 -4.71
CA GLY A 328 36.77 -1.56 -5.57
C GLY A 328 35.81 -2.77 -5.54
N ALA A 329 35.14 -2.99 -4.41
CA ALA A 329 34.20 -4.09 -4.21
C ALA A 329 32.80 -3.85 -4.80
N ILE A 330 32.45 -2.61 -5.21
CA ILE A 330 31.12 -2.26 -5.75
C ILE A 330 30.69 -3.17 -6.91
N TYR A 331 31.58 -3.40 -7.89
CA TYR A 331 31.26 -4.24 -9.05
C TYR A 331 31.17 -5.73 -8.68
N PRO A 332 32.15 -6.31 -7.96
CA PRO A 332 32.04 -7.69 -7.49
C PRO A 332 30.81 -7.96 -6.61
N LEU A 333 30.38 -6.99 -5.81
CA LEU A 333 29.15 -7.09 -5.03
C LEU A 333 27.91 -7.06 -5.93
N HIS A 334 27.88 -6.20 -6.95
CA HIS A 334 26.78 -6.16 -7.93
C HIS A 334 26.66 -7.48 -8.72
N MET A 335 27.79 -8.04 -9.15
CA MET A 335 27.82 -9.31 -9.89
C MET A 335 27.68 -10.55 -8.99
N GLY A 336 27.86 -10.39 -7.68
CA GLY A 336 27.93 -11.49 -6.71
C GLY A 336 29.27 -12.24 -6.69
N THR A 337 30.24 -11.88 -7.53
CA THR A 337 31.56 -12.50 -7.63
C THR A 337 32.42 -12.28 -6.38
N TYR A 338 32.09 -11.30 -5.53
CA TYR A 338 32.78 -11.07 -4.25
C TYR A 338 32.77 -12.30 -3.33
N PHE A 339 31.69 -13.08 -3.33
CA PHE A 339 31.56 -14.31 -2.54
C PHE A 339 31.75 -15.57 -3.39
N GLY A 340 32.42 -15.44 -4.53
CA GLY A 340 32.61 -16.51 -5.51
C GLY A 340 31.30 -17.00 -6.11
N MET A 341 31.28 -18.29 -6.48
CA MET A 341 30.15 -18.91 -7.17
C MET A 341 28.82 -18.86 -6.37
N PRO A 342 28.78 -19.13 -5.06
CA PRO A 342 27.54 -19.05 -4.29
C PRO A 342 26.92 -17.64 -4.31
N GLY A 343 27.73 -16.58 -4.17
CA GLY A 343 27.25 -15.20 -4.23
C GLY A 343 26.72 -14.82 -5.60
N ARG A 344 27.40 -15.27 -6.66
CA ARG A 344 26.97 -15.06 -8.04
C ARG A 344 25.64 -15.74 -8.32
N ILE A 345 25.49 -17.02 -7.96
CA ILE A 345 24.21 -17.76 -8.06
C ILE A 345 23.11 -17.01 -7.31
N PHE A 346 23.38 -16.55 -6.08
CA PHE A 346 22.41 -15.79 -5.29
C PHE A 346 21.94 -14.52 -6.00
N MET A 347 22.87 -13.72 -6.55
CA MET A 347 22.51 -12.50 -7.30
C MET A 347 21.74 -12.82 -8.58
N THR A 348 22.15 -13.85 -9.33
CA THR A 348 21.43 -14.29 -10.53
C THR A 348 20.01 -14.74 -10.20
N LEU A 349 19.83 -15.55 -9.15
CA LEU A 349 18.51 -15.97 -8.68
C LEU A 349 17.65 -14.78 -8.28
N ALA A 350 18.20 -13.82 -7.51
CA ALA A 350 17.48 -12.61 -7.15
C ALA A 350 17.03 -11.80 -8.39
N SER A 351 17.90 -11.72 -9.40
CA SER A 351 17.59 -11.06 -10.68
C SER A 351 16.45 -11.77 -11.43
N LEU A 352 16.43 -13.11 -11.40
CA LEU A 352 15.36 -13.94 -11.98
C LEU A 352 14.03 -13.90 -11.20
N ILE A 353 14.01 -13.39 -9.97
CA ILE A 353 12.77 -13.16 -9.21
C ILE A 353 12.06 -11.88 -9.70
N MET A 354 12.72 -10.98 -10.44
CA MET A 354 12.12 -9.73 -10.90
C MET A 354 10.80 -9.90 -11.70
N PRO A 355 10.69 -10.85 -12.65
CA PRO A 355 9.42 -11.15 -13.34
C PRO A 355 8.30 -11.60 -12.40
N LEU A 356 8.63 -12.35 -11.34
CA LEU A 356 7.65 -12.80 -10.36
C LEU A 356 6.95 -11.61 -9.70
N PHE A 357 7.67 -10.57 -9.30
CA PHE A 357 7.07 -9.39 -8.66
C PHE A 357 6.12 -8.63 -9.57
N ALA A 358 6.52 -8.42 -10.83
CA ALA A 358 5.68 -7.74 -11.81
C ALA A 358 4.39 -8.52 -12.10
N ILE A 359 4.50 -9.84 -12.30
CA ILE A 359 3.35 -10.73 -12.59
C ILE A 359 2.41 -10.80 -11.37
N THR A 360 2.95 -11.07 -10.19
CA THR A 360 2.13 -11.17 -8.96
C THR A 360 1.47 -9.84 -8.60
N GLY A 361 2.15 -8.70 -8.82
CA GLY A 361 1.58 -7.36 -8.66
C GLY A 361 0.35 -7.13 -9.56
N TRP A 362 0.45 -7.51 -10.85
CA TRP A 362 -0.67 -7.44 -11.80
C TRP A 362 -1.83 -8.39 -11.45
N MET A 363 -1.52 -9.64 -11.07
CA MET A 363 -2.53 -10.63 -10.72
C MET A 363 -3.35 -10.22 -9.49
N LEU A 364 -2.70 -9.69 -8.46
CA LEU A 364 -3.36 -9.17 -7.25
C LEU A 364 -4.31 -8.00 -7.56
N TYR A 365 -3.93 -7.15 -8.52
CA TYR A 365 -4.77 -6.03 -8.99
C TYR A 365 -6.01 -6.51 -9.77
N LEU A 366 -5.84 -7.43 -10.72
CA LEU A 366 -6.94 -7.94 -11.55
C LEU A 366 -7.93 -8.83 -10.78
N ASP A 367 -7.46 -9.58 -9.78
CA ASP A 367 -8.30 -10.40 -8.92
C ASP A 367 -9.30 -9.55 -8.13
N ARG A 368 -8.84 -8.45 -7.52
CA ARG A 368 -9.69 -7.47 -6.81
C ARG A 368 -10.85 -6.95 -7.67
N ARG A 369 -10.61 -6.74 -8.97
CA ARG A 369 -11.59 -6.14 -9.90
C ARG A 369 -12.64 -7.14 -10.41
N ARG A 370 -12.25 -8.38 -10.70
CA ARG A 370 -13.18 -9.46 -11.09
C ARG A 370 -14.13 -9.82 -9.96
N LYS A 371 -13.60 -9.81 -8.75
CA LYS A 371 -14.26 -10.30 -7.57
C LYS A 371 -15.48 -9.45 -7.12
N ALA A 372 -15.37 -8.13 -7.25
CA ALA A 372 -16.47 -7.20 -6.98
C ALA A 372 -17.70 -7.40 -7.89
N ARG A 373 -17.50 -7.86 -9.14
CA ARG A 373 -18.58 -8.08 -10.11
C ARG A 373 -19.37 -9.37 -9.87
N ALA A 374 -18.76 -10.38 -9.25
CA ALA A 374 -19.40 -11.67 -8.98
C ALA A 374 -20.46 -11.59 -7.86
N LEU A 375 -20.27 -10.75 -6.82
CA LEU A 375 -21.23 -10.60 -5.71
C LEU A 375 -22.63 -10.24 -6.16
N ALA A 376 -22.68 -9.21 -7.01
CA ALA A 376 -23.90 -8.52 -7.33
C ALA A 376 -24.87 -9.49 -8.03
N LYS A 377 -24.29 -10.43 -8.79
CA LYS A 377 -25.01 -11.48 -9.49
C LYS A 377 -25.48 -12.60 -8.57
N GLU A 378 -24.67 -13.02 -7.60
CA GLU A 378 -25.01 -14.10 -6.65
C GLU A 378 -26.14 -13.72 -5.66
N ARG A 379 -26.14 -12.48 -5.14
CA ARG A 379 -27.20 -12.00 -4.23
C ARG A 379 -28.58 -12.04 -4.89
N GLN A 380 -28.63 -11.66 -6.16
CA GLN A 380 -29.88 -11.58 -6.92
C GLN A 380 -30.43 -12.96 -7.30
N ALA A 381 -29.56 -13.96 -7.43
CA ALA A 381 -29.94 -15.35 -7.65
C ALA A 381 -30.51 -16.00 -6.39
N LEU A 382 -29.86 -15.80 -5.23
CA LEU A 382 -30.25 -16.44 -3.97
C LEU A 382 -31.57 -15.92 -3.37
N MET A 383 -31.97 -14.68 -3.69
CA MET A 383 -33.26 -14.11 -3.25
C MET A 383 -34.44 -14.54 -4.14
N LYS A 384 -34.17 -15.12 -5.32
CA LYS A 384 -35.20 -15.59 -6.27
C LYS A 384 -35.56 -17.06 -6.12
N GLU A 385 -34.72 -17.87 -5.47
CA GLU A 385 -34.98 -19.30 -5.25
C GLU A 385 -35.78 -19.52 -3.96
N PRO A 386 -37.04 -20.00 -4.04
CA PRO A 386 -37.77 -20.43 -2.86
C PRO A 386 -37.05 -21.62 -2.20
N PRO A 387 -37.06 -21.75 -0.86
CA PRO A 387 -36.48 -22.91 -0.20
C PRO A 387 -37.14 -24.18 -0.73
N PRO A 388 -36.38 -25.27 -0.97
CA PRO A 388 -36.96 -26.51 -1.48
C PRO A 388 -38.04 -27.00 -0.52
N SER A 389 -39.24 -27.25 -1.03
CA SER A 389 -40.32 -27.87 -0.26
C SER A 389 -39.87 -29.28 0.15
N THR A 390 -39.42 -29.42 1.39
CA THR A 390 -39.10 -30.72 1.97
C THR A 390 -40.01 -30.97 3.17
N SER A 391 -40.55 -32.18 3.16
CA SER A 391 -41.42 -32.78 4.16
C SER A 391 -40.96 -32.52 5.59
N ALA A 392 -41.94 -32.31 6.48
CA ALA A 392 -41.76 -32.20 7.92
C ALA A 392 -40.74 -33.22 8.47
N GLY A 393 -39.59 -32.73 8.94
CA GLY A 393 -38.61 -33.54 9.69
C GLY A 393 -37.12 -33.29 9.46
N GLN A 394 -36.68 -32.43 8.52
CA GLN A 394 -35.23 -32.17 8.31
C GLN A 394 -34.73 -30.87 8.97
N ASP A 395 -33.66 -31.00 9.78
CA ASP A 395 -32.97 -29.95 10.53
C ASP A 395 -32.43 -28.82 9.62
N THR A 396 -33.20 -27.74 9.47
CA THR A 396 -32.76 -26.55 8.72
C THR A 396 -31.69 -25.80 9.51
N VAL A 397 -30.53 -25.60 8.89
CA VAL A 397 -29.40 -24.84 9.46
C VAL A 397 -29.64 -23.35 9.26
N LEU A 398 -29.74 -22.62 10.37
CA LEU A 398 -29.85 -21.17 10.32
C LEU A 398 -28.46 -20.54 10.18
N VAL A 399 -28.26 -19.71 9.17
CA VAL A 399 -27.07 -18.85 9.05
C VAL A 399 -27.46 -17.42 9.41
N ALA A 400 -26.98 -16.97 10.56
CA ALA A 400 -27.27 -15.67 11.13
C ALA A 400 -26.11 -14.69 10.91
N PHE A 401 -26.38 -13.45 10.47
CA PHE A 401 -25.33 -12.45 10.28
C PHE A 401 -25.54 -11.18 11.10
N ALA A 402 -24.45 -10.60 11.60
CA ALA A 402 -24.39 -9.29 12.25
C ALA A 402 -23.42 -8.40 11.47
N SER A 403 -23.91 -7.37 10.78
CA SER A 403 -23.10 -6.60 9.84
C SER A 403 -23.47 -5.12 9.81
N GLN A 404 -22.51 -4.22 10.03
CA GLN A 404 -22.73 -2.77 9.84
C GLN A 404 -22.55 -2.36 8.36
N ALA A 405 -21.42 -2.74 7.73
CA ALA A 405 -21.05 -2.38 6.36
C ALA A 405 -21.31 -3.50 5.31
N GLY A 406 -22.23 -4.42 5.63
CA GLY A 406 -22.60 -5.57 4.76
C GLY A 406 -21.53 -6.65 4.55
N ARG A 407 -20.39 -6.63 5.27
CA ARG A 407 -19.31 -7.62 5.08
C ARG A 407 -19.63 -8.99 5.63
N ALA A 408 -20.11 -9.05 6.87
CA ALA A 408 -20.48 -10.31 7.51
C ALA A 408 -21.67 -10.96 6.80
N GLU A 409 -22.61 -10.14 6.32
CA GLU A 409 -23.73 -10.57 5.46
C GLU A 409 -23.25 -11.36 4.24
N ARG A 410 -22.23 -10.88 3.52
CA ARG A 410 -21.75 -11.53 2.29
C ARG A 410 -21.10 -12.89 2.53
N LEU A 411 -20.43 -13.05 3.67
CA LEU A 411 -19.88 -14.33 4.09
C LEU A 411 -20.96 -15.30 4.56
N ALA A 412 -22.02 -14.78 5.19
CA ALA A 412 -23.19 -15.57 5.54
C ALA A 412 -23.93 -16.06 4.27
N VAL A 413 -24.08 -15.21 3.25
CA VAL A 413 -24.63 -15.60 1.94
C VAL A 413 -23.82 -16.74 1.32
N ALA A 414 -22.48 -16.62 1.30
CA ALA A 414 -21.61 -17.68 0.79
C ALA A 414 -21.70 -18.97 1.63
N THR A 415 -21.90 -18.84 2.95
CA THR A 415 -22.12 -19.97 3.86
C THR A 415 -23.42 -20.71 3.54
N VAL A 416 -24.52 -19.99 3.29
CA VAL A 416 -25.80 -20.59 2.89
C VAL A 416 -25.69 -21.32 1.55
N ALA A 417 -25.03 -20.72 0.57
CA ALA A 417 -24.79 -21.36 -0.72
C ALA A 417 -24.01 -22.68 -0.57
N ALA A 418 -22.99 -22.71 0.29
CA ALA A 418 -22.22 -23.93 0.57
C ALA A 418 -23.05 -25.03 1.24
N LEU A 419 -23.89 -24.66 2.22
CA LEU A 419 -24.79 -25.62 2.89
C LEU A 419 -25.81 -26.20 1.91
N ARG A 420 -26.49 -25.35 1.11
CA ARG A 420 -27.46 -25.80 0.11
C ARG A 420 -26.82 -26.67 -0.97
N GLY A 421 -25.60 -26.34 -1.39
CA GLY A 421 -24.82 -27.15 -2.33
C GLY A 421 -24.54 -28.57 -1.85
N ALA A 422 -24.54 -28.79 -0.53
CA ALA A 422 -24.42 -30.12 0.07
C ALA A 422 -25.75 -30.79 0.40
N GLY A 423 -26.85 -30.28 -0.16
CA GLY A 423 -28.19 -30.81 0.07
C GLY A 423 -28.77 -30.48 1.45
N MET A 424 -28.12 -29.60 2.23
CA MET A 424 -28.67 -29.15 3.52
C MET A 424 -29.71 -28.05 3.30
N ALA A 425 -30.84 -28.15 4.00
CA ALA A 425 -31.76 -27.04 4.13
C ALA A 425 -31.06 -25.92 4.93
N ALA A 426 -30.84 -24.75 4.31
CA ALA A 426 -30.22 -23.61 4.97
C ALA A 426 -30.96 -22.30 4.68
N SER A 427 -31.17 -21.51 5.73
CA SER A 427 -31.81 -20.20 5.70
C SER A 427 -30.82 -19.10 6.10
N LEU A 428 -30.98 -17.92 5.53
CA LEU A 428 -30.20 -16.73 5.87
C LEU A 428 -31.08 -15.78 6.67
N GLN A 429 -30.63 -15.36 7.86
CA GLN A 429 -31.32 -14.32 8.63
C GLN A 429 -30.34 -13.32 9.25
N SER A 430 -30.82 -12.11 9.50
CA SER A 430 -30.10 -11.13 10.32
C SER A 430 -30.25 -11.51 11.79
N VAL A 431 -29.18 -11.35 12.60
CA VAL A 431 -29.27 -11.55 14.06
C VAL A 431 -30.26 -10.61 14.74
N ALA A 432 -30.65 -9.52 14.08
CA ALA A 432 -31.66 -8.60 14.60
C ALA A 432 -32.97 -9.34 14.93
N ALA A 433 -33.36 -10.30 14.09
CA ALA A 433 -34.61 -11.04 14.20
C ALA A 433 -34.55 -12.24 15.16
N LEU A 434 -33.48 -12.38 15.96
CA LEU A 434 -33.24 -13.53 16.82
C LEU A 434 -33.18 -13.14 18.29
N ASP A 435 -33.62 -14.05 19.16
CA ASP A 435 -33.42 -14.08 20.61
C ASP A 435 -33.23 -15.52 21.12
N ALA A 436 -33.09 -15.69 22.44
CA ALA A 436 -32.88 -17.01 23.04
C ALA A 436 -34.04 -17.99 22.78
N GLU A 437 -35.29 -17.53 22.67
CA GLU A 437 -36.45 -18.39 22.40
C GLU A 437 -36.49 -18.80 20.93
N GLN A 438 -36.27 -17.87 19.98
CA GLN A 438 -36.18 -18.27 18.57
C GLN A 438 -34.99 -19.22 18.33
N LEU A 439 -33.87 -19.01 19.03
CA LEU A 439 -32.74 -19.95 18.99
C LEU A 439 -33.11 -21.35 19.51
N ARG A 440 -34.10 -21.52 20.40
CA ARG A 440 -34.53 -22.84 20.86
C ARG A 440 -35.20 -23.66 19.76
N HIS A 441 -35.83 -23.02 18.78
CA HIS A 441 -36.45 -23.70 17.65
C HIS A 441 -35.43 -24.21 16.62
N HIS A 442 -34.18 -23.78 16.73
CA HIS A 442 -33.09 -24.25 15.88
C HIS A 442 -32.20 -25.22 16.65
N ARG A 443 -31.98 -26.41 16.09
CA ARG A 443 -30.93 -27.30 16.59
C ARG A 443 -29.53 -26.84 16.20
N ARG A 444 -29.40 -26.14 15.06
CA ARG A 444 -28.10 -25.73 14.50
C ARG A 444 -28.10 -24.30 13.97
N VAL A 445 -27.18 -23.48 14.45
CA VAL A 445 -27.05 -22.06 14.05
C VAL A 445 -25.59 -21.69 13.76
N LEU A 446 -25.35 -20.99 12.66
CA LEU A 446 -24.04 -20.50 12.25
C LEU A 446 -24.05 -18.98 12.23
N PHE A 447 -23.25 -18.36 13.09
CA PHE A 447 -23.17 -16.92 13.22
C PHE A 447 -21.98 -16.35 12.44
N VAL A 448 -22.20 -15.24 11.74
CA VAL A 448 -21.15 -14.45 11.09
C VAL A 448 -21.27 -13.00 11.56
N ALA A 449 -20.35 -12.53 12.41
CA ALA A 449 -20.56 -11.30 13.18
C ALA A 449 -19.40 -10.30 13.10
N SER A 450 -19.66 -9.08 12.64
CA SER A 450 -18.69 -7.97 12.69
C SER A 450 -18.68 -7.23 14.02
N THR A 451 -17.56 -6.64 14.38
CA THR A 451 -17.42 -5.73 15.54
C THR A 451 -17.45 -4.27 15.09
N PHE A 452 -18.03 -3.37 15.89
CA PHE A 452 -18.09 -1.93 15.63
C PHE A 452 -17.43 -1.12 16.76
N GLY A 453 -16.92 0.08 16.44
CA GLY A 453 -16.31 0.98 17.42
C GLY A 453 -15.17 0.34 18.22
N GLU A 454 -15.27 0.42 19.55
CA GLU A 454 -14.27 -0.07 20.51
C GLU A 454 -14.55 -1.50 21.00
N GLY A 455 -15.24 -2.33 20.22
CA GLY A 455 -15.53 -3.73 20.59
C GLY A 455 -17.02 -4.09 20.63
N ASP A 456 -17.90 -3.14 20.32
CA ASP A 456 -19.34 -3.25 20.47
C ASP A 456 -20.01 -4.08 19.35
N PRO A 457 -21.24 -4.60 19.60
CA PRO A 457 -22.07 -5.14 18.55
C PRO A 457 -22.38 -4.10 17.48
N PRO A 458 -22.52 -4.51 16.20
CA PRO A 458 -23.21 -3.71 15.19
C PRO A 458 -24.62 -3.39 15.69
N ASP A 459 -25.21 -2.28 15.25
CA ASP A 459 -26.47 -1.80 15.83
C ASP A 459 -27.60 -2.82 15.70
N ALA A 460 -27.67 -3.49 14.55
CA ALA A 460 -28.60 -4.59 14.28
C ALA A 460 -28.44 -5.80 15.22
N ALA A 461 -27.34 -5.90 15.97
CA ALA A 461 -27.02 -7.01 16.87
C ALA A 461 -27.09 -6.66 18.36
N ARG A 462 -27.28 -5.38 18.72
CA ARG A 462 -27.31 -4.92 20.13
C ARG A 462 -28.47 -5.55 20.92
N ARG A 463 -29.66 -5.63 20.31
CA ARG A 463 -30.83 -6.36 20.82
C ARG A 463 -30.44 -7.76 21.25
N PHE A 464 -29.94 -8.50 20.27
CA PHE A 464 -29.66 -9.91 20.39
C PHE A 464 -28.61 -10.15 21.48
N ALA A 465 -27.55 -9.34 21.50
CA ALA A 465 -26.51 -9.39 22.53
C ALA A 465 -27.06 -9.19 23.95
N ARG A 466 -27.97 -8.23 24.14
CA ARG A 466 -28.58 -7.90 25.43
C ARG A 466 -29.55 -9.00 25.90
N LEU A 467 -30.46 -9.46 25.04
CA LEU A 467 -31.39 -10.55 25.40
C LEU A 467 -30.65 -11.84 25.75
N LEU A 468 -29.62 -12.16 24.97
CA LEU A 468 -28.77 -13.32 25.24
C LEU A 468 -27.98 -13.14 26.56
N GLY A 469 -27.58 -11.91 26.89
CA GLY A 469 -26.98 -11.55 28.18
C GLY A 469 -27.95 -11.64 29.36
N ALA A 470 -29.22 -11.32 29.17
CA ALA A 470 -30.25 -11.38 30.23
C ALA A 470 -30.76 -12.80 30.49
N ALA A 471 -30.69 -13.69 29.50
CA ALA A 471 -31.06 -15.09 29.66
C ALA A 471 -30.19 -15.77 30.75
N SER A 472 -30.83 -16.62 31.56
CA SER A 472 -30.22 -17.28 32.72
C SER A 472 -30.39 -18.80 32.63
N GLY A 473 -29.44 -19.52 33.22
CA GLY A 473 -29.41 -20.99 33.20
C GLY A 473 -29.03 -21.59 31.84
N SER A 474 -29.12 -22.91 31.74
CA SER A 474 -28.84 -23.64 30.50
C SER A 474 -30.06 -23.61 29.58
N ALA A 475 -30.36 -22.44 29.00
CA ALA A 475 -31.55 -22.20 28.17
C ALA A 475 -31.46 -22.78 26.75
N LEU A 476 -30.26 -23.13 26.28
CA LEU A 476 -29.93 -23.60 24.93
C LEU A 476 -29.08 -24.90 24.93
N PRO A 477 -29.33 -25.91 25.80
CA PRO A 477 -28.45 -27.08 25.95
C PRO A 477 -28.39 -27.96 24.70
N HIS A 478 -29.44 -27.90 23.88
CA HIS A 478 -29.59 -28.64 22.64
C HIS A 478 -29.07 -27.88 21.41
N LEU A 479 -28.76 -26.58 21.56
CA LEU A 479 -28.32 -25.75 20.45
C LEU A 479 -26.85 -26.03 20.15
N GLN A 480 -26.60 -26.41 18.90
CA GLN A 480 -25.27 -26.54 18.33
C GLN A 480 -24.96 -25.28 17.51
N TYR A 481 -23.85 -24.59 17.81
CA TYR A 481 -23.52 -23.34 17.10
C TYR A 481 -22.08 -23.28 16.56
N GLY A 482 -21.91 -22.57 15.46
CA GLY A 482 -20.59 -22.14 14.97
C GLY A 482 -20.54 -20.62 14.85
N LEU A 483 -19.39 -20.01 15.10
CA LEU A 483 -19.24 -18.55 15.04
C LEU A 483 -17.97 -18.11 14.28
N LEU A 484 -18.16 -17.25 13.28
CA LEU A 484 -17.13 -16.50 12.57
C LEU A 484 -17.19 -15.02 12.99
N ALA A 485 -16.21 -14.57 13.77
CA ALA A 485 -16.10 -13.19 14.24
C ALA A 485 -15.23 -12.35 13.30
N LEU A 486 -15.67 -11.15 12.95
CA LEU A 486 -14.92 -10.19 12.12
C LEU A 486 -14.51 -8.99 12.95
N GLY A 487 -13.22 -8.65 12.88
CA GLY A 487 -12.65 -7.48 13.56
C GLY A 487 -11.47 -6.90 12.77
N ASP A 488 -10.88 -5.84 13.32
CA ASP A 488 -9.61 -5.27 12.85
C ASP A 488 -8.70 -5.05 14.07
N ARG A 489 -7.50 -5.63 14.02
CA ARG A 489 -6.52 -5.55 15.13
C ARG A 489 -5.90 -4.16 15.32
N GLN A 490 -6.35 -3.13 14.58
CA GLN A 490 -6.01 -1.72 14.83
C GLN A 490 -6.87 -1.09 15.94
N TYR A 491 -7.99 -1.72 16.30
CA TYR A 491 -8.83 -1.32 17.41
C TYR A 491 -8.44 -2.10 18.67
N ALA A 492 -8.69 -1.51 19.85
CA ALA A 492 -8.28 -2.08 21.12
C ALA A 492 -8.93 -3.46 21.38
N ALA A 493 -10.23 -3.58 21.10
CA ALA A 493 -11.00 -4.82 21.25
C ALA A 493 -11.16 -5.56 19.90
N PHE A 494 -10.13 -6.29 19.49
CA PHE A 494 -10.19 -7.18 18.32
C PHE A 494 -11.30 -8.23 18.48
N CYS A 495 -12.18 -8.36 17.48
CA CYS A 495 -13.33 -9.27 17.49
C CYS A 495 -14.22 -9.18 18.75
N GLY A 496 -14.22 -8.03 19.44
CA GLY A 496 -14.85 -7.85 20.76
C GLY A 496 -16.28 -8.40 20.85
N PHE A 497 -17.13 -8.06 19.87
CA PHE A 497 -18.51 -8.56 19.84
C PHE A 497 -18.59 -10.07 19.62
N GLY A 498 -17.75 -10.62 18.74
CA GLY A 498 -17.69 -12.05 18.49
C GLY A 498 -17.30 -12.85 19.73
N HIS A 499 -16.33 -12.36 20.52
CA HIS A 499 -15.97 -12.98 21.79
C HIS A 499 -17.09 -12.90 22.83
N ALA A 500 -17.72 -11.74 22.94
CA ALA A 500 -18.86 -11.57 23.84
C ALA A 500 -19.99 -12.54 23.47
N LEU A 501 -20.29 -12.69 22.18
CA LEU A 501 -21.31 -13.62 21.70
C LEU A 501 -20.97 -15.09 21.99
N ASP A 502 -19.73 -15.53 21.74
CA ASP A 502 -19.29 -16.89 22.07
C ASP A 502 -19.46 -17.20 23.56
N HIS A 503 -19.02 -16.27 24.42
CA HIS A 503 -19.13 -16.41 25.87
C HIS A 503 -20.59 -16.53 26.32
N GLN A 504 -21.49 -15.71 25.76
CA GLN A 504 -22.90 -15.74 26.11
C GLN A 504 -23.59 -17.04 25.66
N LEU A 505 -23.31 -17.54 24.45
CA LEU A 505 -23.88 -18.80 23.96
C LEU A 505 -23.47 -19.99 24.84
N ARG A 506 -22.19 -20.08 25.21
CA ARG A 506 -21.69 -21.12 26.13
C ARG A 506 -22.34 -21.04 27.51
N ARG A 507 -22.49 -19.83 28.05
CA ARG A 507 -23.15 -19.61 29.35
C ARG A 507 -24.58 -20.13 29.37
N LEU A 508 -25.27 -20.09 28.22
CA LEU A 508 -26.64 -20.62 28.06
C LEU A 508 -26.69 -22.12 27.75
N GLY A 509 -25.55 -22.83 27.78
CA GLY A 509 -25.46 -24.26 27.54
C GLY A 509 -25.38 -24.66 26.06
N ALA A 510 -25.35 -23.69 25.14
CA ALA A 510 -25.16 -23.98 23.73
C ALA A 510 -23.76 -24.58 23.50
N GLN A 511 -23.72 -25.61 22.66
CA GLN A 511 -22.50 -26.36 22.40
C GLN A 511 -21.88 -25.84 21.10
N PRO A 512 -20.65 -25.30 21.15
CA PRO A 512 -19.95 -24.97 19.93
C PRO A 512 -19.69 -26.25 19.15
N VAL A 513 -20.18 -26.34 17.91
CA VAL A 513 -19.82 -27.45 17.01
C VAL A 513 -18.34 -27.40 16.65
N PHE A 514 -17.74 -26.21 16.72
CA PHE A 514 -16.31 -26.01 16.54
C PHE A 514 -15.86 -24.71 17.24
N PRO A 515 -14.55 -24.54 17.51
CA PRO A 515 -14.04 -23.33 18.16
C PRO A 515 -14.40 -22.04 17.39
N LEU A 516 -14.57 -20.94 18.12
CA LEU A 516 -14.72 -19.59 17.56
C LEU A 516 -13.61 -19.30 16.56
N ILE A 517 -13.99 -18.84 15.36
CA ILE A 517 -13.06 -18.48 14.31
C ILE A 517 -13.02 -16.95 14.20
N GLU A 518 -11.85 -16.37 14.41
CA GLU A 518 -11.62 -14.93 14.31
C GLU A 518 -11.04 -14.53 12.96
N MET A 519 -11.59 -13.48 12.35
CA MET A 519 -11.14 -12.93 11.08
C MET A 519 -10.73 -11.47 11.23
N ASP A 520 -9.42 -11.22 11.13
CA ASP A 520 -8.82 -9.88 11.12
C ASP A 520 -8.75 -9.31 9.71
N GLY A 521 -9.46 -8.19 9.47
CA GLY A 521 -9.56 -7.64 8.12
C GLY A 521 -10.01 -8.73 7.14
N GLU A 522 -9.53 -8.74 5.90
CA GLU A 522 -9.89 -9.71 4.85
C GLU A 522 -9.02 -11.00 4.83
N GLN A 523 -8.69 -11.57 5.99
CA GLN A 523 -7.81 -12.76 6.07
C GLN A 523 -8.48 -14.06 5.58
N PRO A 524 -7.95 -14.73 4.53
CA PRO A 524 -8.57 -15.95 4.00
C PRO A 524 -8.37 -17.22 4.83
N GLN A 525 -7.41 -17.23 5.76
CA GLN A 525 -7.18 -18.37 6.66
C GLN A 525 -8.38 -18.63 7.57
N ALA A 526 -8.95 -17.57 8.14
CA ALA A 526 -10.15 -17.65 8.95
C ALA A 526 -11.35 -18.18 8.14
N TRP A 527 -11.46 -17.76 6.88
CA TRP A 527 -12.51 -18.26 5.98
C TRP A 527 -12.36 -19.75 5.65
N ASN A 528 -11.13 -20.23 5.43
CA ASN A 528 -10.90 -21.64 5.15
C ASN A 528 -11.15 -22.51 6.37
N ALA A 529 -10.72 -22.05 7.55
CA ALA A 529 -11.04 -22.71 8.81
C ALA A 529 -12.57 -22.82 9.00
N TRP A 530 -13.30 -21.75 8.65
CA TRP A 530 -14.76 -21.76 8.65
C TRP A 530 -15.33 -22.80 7.68
N GLN A 531 -14.88 -22.83 6.43
CA GLN A 531 -15.36 -23.82 5.43
C GLN A 531 -15.06 -25.27 5.83
N GLN A 532 -13.89 -25.56 6.41
CA GLN A 532 -13.54 -26.89 6.88
C GLN A 532 -14.42 -27.33 8.05
N ALA A 533 -14.68 -26.40 8.97
CA ALA A 533 -15.55 -26.65 10.09
C ALA A 533 -16.99 -26.96 9.62
N LEU A 534 -17.47 -26.27 8.59
CA LEU A 534 -18.75 -26.57 7.92
C LEU A 534 -18.76 -27.95 7.26
N ALA A 535 -17.70 -28.31 6.53
CA ALA A 535 -17.60 -29.61 5.88
C ALA A 535 -17.61 -30.77 6.88
N GLY A 536 -16.85 -30.65 7.97
CA GLY A 536 -16.73 -31.69 9.00
C GLY A 536 -18.01 -31.94 9.78
N HIS A 537 -18.82 -30.90 10.01
CA HIS A 537 -20.01 -30.99 10.87
C HIS A 537 -21.34 -31.08 10.10
N PHE A 538 -21.38 -30.60 8.86
CA PHE A 538 -22.62 -30.48 8.09
C PHE A 538 -22.57 -31.22 6.74
N GLY A 539 -21.48 -31.91 6.42
CA GLY A 539 -21.28 -32.49 5.08
C GLY A 539 -21.20 -31.44 3.98
N ALA A 540 -21.09 -30.16 4.37
CA ALA A 540 -21.06 -29.00 3.50
C ALA A 540 -19.74 -28.93 2.75
N LEU A 541 -19.66 -29.64 1.62
CA LEU A 541 -18.48 -29.62 0.79
C LEU A 541 -18.22 -28.18 0.34
N PRO A 542 -16.99 -27.67 0.49
CA PRO A 542 -16.67 -26.34 0.01
C PRO A 542 -16.98 -26.28 -1.49
N PRO A 543 -17.60 -25.20 -2.02
CA PRO A 543 -17.60 -24.98 -3.46
C PRO A 543 -16.14 -25.03 -3.93
N ALA A 544 -15.89 -25.46 -5.17
CA ALA A 544 -14.55 -25.78 -5.70
C ALA A 544 -13.48 -24.65 -5.66
N SER A 545 -13.76 -23.52 -5.02
CA SER A 545 -12.87 -22.39 -4.78
C SER A 545 -12.66 -22.14 -3.27
N ASP A 546 -11.45 -22.47 -2.77
CA ASP A 546 -10.93 -22.19 -1.40
C ASP A 546 -10.63 -20.69 -1.12
N ALA A 547 -11.34 -19.76 -1.76
CA ALA A 547 -11.08 -18.33 -1.65
C ALA A 547 -12.23 -17.60 -0.93
N LEU A 548 -11.89 -16.60 -0.10
CA LEU A 548 -12.88 -15.61 0.39
C LEU A 548 -13.77 -15.18 -0.79
N PRO A 549 -15.09 -15.08 -0.59
CA PRO A 549 -15.98 -14.61 -1.63
C PRO A 549 -15.41 -13.30 -2.14
N ALA A 550 -15.05 -13.35 -3.41
CA ALA A 550 -14.80 -12.25 -4.31
C ALA A 550 -15.57 -10.95 -3.97
N SER A 551 -16.76 -11.25 -3.56
CA SER A 551 -17.90 -10.47 -3.39
C SER A 551 -17.95 -9.79 -2.02
N ALA A 552 -17.16 -10.21 -1.02
CA ALA A 552 -17.19 -9.70 0.35
C ALA A 552 -16.68 -8.24 0.55
N ALA A 553 -16.39 -7.47 -0.50
CA ALA A 553 -16.18 -6.02 -0.50
C ALA A 553 -17.37 -5.31 -1.19
N GLY A 554 -18.06 -4.38 -0.50
CA GLY A 554 -19.41 -3.91 -0.86
C GLY A 554 -19.54 -2.92 -2.05
N PRO A 555 -20.79 -2.58 -2.47
CA PRO A 555 -21.12 -2.16 -3.85
C PRO A 555 -21.30 -0.65 -4.15
N LEU A 556 -21.07 0.29 -3.23
CA LEU A 556 -21.14 1.75 -3.51
C LEU A 556 -19.82 2.36 -3.96
N ALA A 557 -19.05 1.59 -4.72
CA ALA A 557 -17.72 1.99 -5.17
C ALA A 557 -17.74 2.76 -6.50
N ASP A 558 -18.89 3.09 -7.09
CA ASP A 558 -18.95 3.92 -8.30
C ASP A 558 -19.12 5.43 -7.98
N ALA A 559 -19.32 5.81 -6.70
CA ALA A 559 -19.21 7.20 -6.21
C ALA A 559 -17.80 7.52 -5.66
N THR A 560 -16.74 6.97 -6.28
CA THR A 560 -15.39 6.94 -5.68
C THR A 560 -14.61 8.25 -5.66
N ALA A 561 -15.03 9.29 -6.37
CA ALA A 561 -14.29 10.55 -6.43
C ALA A 561 -14.89 11.61 -5.50
N PHE A 562 -14.02 12.30 -4.76
CA PHE A 562 -14.39 13.55 -4.10
C PHE A 562 -14.56 14.62 -5.17
N ALA A 563 -15.73 15.22 -5.24
CA ALA A 563 -16.00 16.34 -6.14
C ALA A 563 -15.79 17.68 -5.41
N ALA A 564 -15.65 18.76 -6.17
CA ALA A 564 -15.51 20.11 -5.65
C ALA A 564 -16.88 20.74 -5.42
N TRP A 565 -17.26 20.95 -4.16
CA TRP A 565 -18.55 21.54 -3.76
C TRP A 565 -18.33 22.95 -3.22
N PRO A 566 -18.67 24.03 -3.96
CA PRO A 566 -18.50 25.40 -3.48
C PRO A 566 -19.26 25.67 -2.18
N LEU A 567 -18.57 26.16 -1.14
CA LEU A 567 -19.20 26.62 0.10
C LEU A 567 -19.98 27.92 -0.15
N GLN A 568 -21.28 27.82 -0.41
CA GLN A 568 -22.12 28.97 -0.73
C GLN A 568 -22.42 29.85 0.47
N ALA A 569 -22.66 29.27 1.63
CA ALA A 569 -23.00 30.03 2.83
C ALA A 569 -22.44 29.34 4.08
N ARG A 570 -22.12 30.16 5.08
CA ARG A 570 -21.79 29.72 6.43
C ARG A 570 -22.33 30.71 7.45
N SER A 571 -23.06 30.22 8.44
CA SER A 571 -23.56 31.02 9.55
C SER A 571 -23.31 30.33 10.89
N LEU A 572 -22.94 31.10 11.92
CA LEU A 572 -22.89 30.62 13.30
C LEU A 572 -24.31 30.67 13.86
N CYS A 573 -24.83 29.53 14.29
CA CYS A 573 -26.23 29.38 14.69
C CYS A 573 -26.46 29.62 16.18
N ASN A 574 -25.42 29.55 17.01
CA ASN A 574 -25.56 29.61 18.46
C ASN A 574 -24.58 30.57 19.15
N ALA A 575 -24.50 31.79 18.64
CA ALA A 575 -23.68 32.84 19.24
C ALA A 575 -24.06 33.06 20.72
N GLY A 576 -23.05 33.05 21.60
CA GLY A 576 -23.23 33.21 23.05
C GLY A 576 -23.54 31.93 23.82
N SER A 577 -23.66 30.77 23.15
CA SER A 577 -23.85 29.49 23.82
C SER A 577 -22.67 29.15 24.74
N GLN A 578 -22.95 28.48 25.86
CA GLN A 578 -21.95 27.84 26.69
C GLN A 578 -21.30 26.60 26.04
N GLY A 579 -21.83 26.13 24.91
CA GLY A 579 -21.26 25.05 24.11
C GLY A 579 -20.30 25.54 23.04
N ALA A 580 -19.63 24.61 22.36
CA ALA A 580 -18.84 24.99 21.19
C ALA A 580 -19.75 25.45 20.03
N GLY A 581 -19.27 26.41 19.24
CA GLY A 581 -20.01 27.00 18.13
C GLY A 581 -20.53 25.96 17.15
N LEU A 582 -21.78 26.09 16.75
CA LEU A 582 -22.49 25.25 15.79
C LEU A 582 -22.77 26.07 14.55
N TYR A 583 -22.36 25.57 13.40
CA TYR A 583 -22.48 26.29 12.13
C TYR A 583 -23.38 25.53 11.17
N VAL A 584 -24.17 26.27 10.41
CA VAL A 584 -24.84 25.77 9.20
C VAL A 584 -23.99 26.14 8.00
N LEU A 585 -23.76 25.15 7.12
CA LEU A 585 -22.98 25.31 5.90
C LEU A 585 -23.80 24.81 4.72
N ASP A 586 -23.88 25.61 3.68
CA ASP A 586 -24.54 25.26 2.42
C ASP A 586 -23.50 25.10 1.32
N LEU A 587 -23.52 23.94 0.66
CA LEU A 587 -22.56 23.56 -0.37
C LEU A 587 -23.28 23.32 -1.70
N ALA A 588 -22.89 24.06 -2.74
CA ALA A 588 -23.47 23.89 -4.07
C ALA A 588 -23.04 22.56 -4.69
N PRO A 589 -23.91 21.89 -5.47
CA PRO A 589 -23.48 20.80 -6.32
C PRO A 589 -22.42 21.25 -7.32
N PRO A 590 -21.50 20.36 -7.71
CA PRO A 590 -20.59 20.60 -8.82
C PRO A 590 -21.35 20.85 -10.12
N GLU A 591 -20.82 21.73 -10.98
CA GLU A 591 -21.43 22.02 -12.29
C GLU A 591 -21.57 20.75 -13.14
N GLY A 592 -22.71 20.61 -13.82
CA GLY A 592 -22.97 19.49 -14.75
C GLY A 592 -23.32 18.15 -14.10
N VAL A 593 -23.35 18.05 -12.77
CA VAL A 593 -23.76 16.84 -12.04
C VAL A 593 -25.09 17.10 -11.35
N ALA A 594 -26.15 16.39 -11.72
CA ALA A 594 -27.37 16.33 -10.92
C ALA A 594 -27.08 15.43 -9.70
N PRO A 595 -26.94 16.00 -8.49
CA PRO A 595 -26.57 15.18 -7.34
C PRO A 595 -27.78 14.36 -6.90
N LEU A 596 -27.61 13.05 -6.81
CA LEU A 596 -28.64 12.14 -6.32
C LEU A 596 -28.24 11.68 -4.92
N TRP A 597 -28.99 12.11 -3.90
CA TRP A 597 -28.91 11.56 -2.55
C TRP A 597 -30.31 11.44 -1.95
N ARG A 598 -30.43 10.59 -0.93
CA ARG A 598 -31.67 10.40 -0.16
C ARG A 598 -31.51 11.01 1.23
N ALA A 599 -32.61 11.31 1.89
CA ALA A 599 -32.60 11.68 3.29
C ALA A 599 -31.83 10.63 4.13
N GLY A 600 -31.05 11.10 5.11
CA GLY A 600 -30.17 10.24 5.91
C GLY A 600 -28.80 9.94 5.29
N ALA A 601 -28.53 10.38 4.05
CA ALA A 601 -27.21 10.26 3.45
C ALA A 601 -26.12 10.99 4.26
N LEU A 602 -24.88 10.55 4.09
CA LEU A 602 -23.69 11.15 4.68
C LEU A 602 -22.89 11.90 3.63
N ALA A 603 -22.36 13.05 4.02
CA ALA A 603 -21.33 13.78 3.32
C ALA A 603 -19.96 13.42 3.90
N GLU A 604 -19.15 12.70 3.15
CA GLU A 604 -17.74 12.54 3.49
C GLU A 604 -16.94 13.71 2.92
N VAL A 605 -16.30 14.46 3.81
CA VAL A 605 -15.55 15.68 3.52
C VAL A 605 -14.06 15.43 3.73
N LEU A 606 -13.23 15.82 2.76
CA LEU A 606 -11.79 15.92 2.94
C LEU A 606 -11.44 17.26 3.60
N PRO A 607 -10.95 17.26 4.86
CA PRO A 607 -10.64 18.50 5.55
C PRO A 607 -9.31 19.10 5.10
N ARG A 608 -9.09 20.39 5.39
CA ARG A 608 -7.81 21.06 5.20
C ARG A 608 -7.42 21.89 6.43
N HIS A 609 -6.14 22.15 6.66
CA HIS A 609 -5.70 23.14 7.64
C HIS A 609 -5.99 24.56 7.14
N GLY A 610 -6.17 25.51 8.07
CA GLY A 610 -6.33 26.92 7.74
C GLY A 610 -5.02 27.56 7.28
N ALA A 611 -5.13 28.61 6.47
CA ALA A 611 -3.97 29.30 5.90
C ALA A 611 -2.99 29.78 6.98
N ALA A 612 -3.48 30.34 8.09
CA ALA A 612 -2.63 30.78 9.20
C ALA A 612 -1.84 29.63 9.86
N THR A 613 -2.46 28.45 10.03
CA THR A 613 -1.77 27.26 10.57
C THR A 613 -0.67 26.80 9.62
N VAL A 614 -0.96 26.78 8.32
CA VAL A 614 0.01 26.41 7.28
C VAL A 614 1.13 27.45 7.19
N GLN A 615 0.81 28.74 7.25
CA GLN A 615 1.80 29.84 7.24
C GLN A 615 2.68 29.84 8.49
N ALA A 616 2.11 29.62 9.67
CA ALA A 616 2.88 29.49 10.90
C ALA A 616 3.86 28.32 10.82
N TRP A 617 3.39 27.20 10.27
CA TRP A 617 4.26 26.04 10.01
C TRP A 617 5.34 26.37 8.97
N LEU A 618 4.98 26.98 7.82
CA LEU A 618 5.92 27.38 6.77
C LEU A 618 6.98 28.37 7.28
N ALA A 619 6.59 29.34 8.10
CA ALA A 619 7.50 30.31 8.70
C ALA A 619 8.45 29.64 9.71
N ALA A 620 7.93 28.76 10.56
CA ALA A 620 8.74 28.00 11.50
C ALA A 620 9.77 27.07 10.82
N GLN A 621 9.50 26.67 9.57
CA GLN A 621 10.37 25.80 8.77
C GLN A 621 11.13 26.54 7.66
N GLU A 622 11.01 27.87 7.59
CA GLU A 622 11.63 28.71 6.56
C GLU A 622 11.35 28.24 5.12
N CYS A 623 10.13 27.79 4.86
CA CYS A 623 9.72 27.25 3.56
C CYS A 623 8.89 28.24 2.73
N ASP A 624 9.18 28.30 1.43
CA ASP A 624 8.33 29.01 0.47
C ASP A 624 7.07 28.18 0.17
N GLY A 625 5.93 28.63 0.73
CA GLY A 625 4.63 28.01 0.51
C GLY A 625 4.07 28.18 -0.91
N SER A 626 4.58 29.14 -1.69
CA SER A 626 4.14 29.42 -3.06
C SER A 626 4.83 28.57 -4.12
N ALA A 627 5.92 27.89 -3.73
CA ALA A 627 6.68 27.05 -4.63
C ALA A 627 5.80 25.93 -5.23
N PRO A 628 5.86 25.74 -6.56
CA PRO A 628 5.12 24.66 -7.22
C PRO A 628 5.74 23.31 -6.83
N VAL A 629 4.87 22.40 -6.42
CA VAL A 629 5.21 21.03 -6.02
C VAL A 629 4.27 20.03 -6.68
N GLN A 630 4.73 18.79 -6.79
CA GLN A 630 3.93 17.64 -7.16
C GLN A 630 3.47 16.93 -5.89
N TRP A 631 2.17 16.87 -5.65
CA TRP A 631 1.60 16.15 -4.51
C TRP A 631 0.35 15.37 -4.93
N ARG A 632 0.32 14.05 -4.64
CA ARG A 632 -0.75 13.11 -5.08
C ARG A 632 -1.03 13.15 -6.59
N GLN A 633 0.04 13.23 -7.39
CA GLN A 633 -0.02 13.29 -8.86
C GLN A 633 -0.71 14.55 -9.41
N GLN A 634 -0.76 15.62 -8.62
CA GLN A 634 -1.27 16.93 -9.01
C GLN A 634 -0.21 18.00 -8.76
N THR A 635 -0.04 18.92 -9.71
CA THR A 635 0.75 20.13 -9.50
C THR A 635 -0.05 21.09 -8.62
N CYS A 636 0.49 21.46 -7.47
CA CYS A 636 -0.08 22.45 -6.56
C CYS A 636 1.03 23.23 -5.86
N THR A 637 0.70 24.19 -5.02
CA THR A 637 1.69 24.88 -4.18
C THR A 637 2.00 24.06 -2.92
N LEU A 638 3.18 24.24 -2.33
CA LEU A 638 3.53 23.58 -1.07
C LEU A 638 2.50 23.88 0.03
N GLY A 639 2.01 25.11 0.10
CA GLY A 639 0.96 25.50 1.04
C GLY A 639 -0.33 24.68 0.85
N GLU A 640 -0.73 24.40 -0.39
CA GLU A 640 -1.93 23.60 -0.67
C GLU A 640 -1.78 22.13 -0.26
N ALA A 641 -0.60 21.56 -0.46
CA ALA A 641 -0.27 20.19 -0.06
C ALA A 641 -0.25 20.04 1.47
N LEU A 642 0.38 20.97 2.18
CA LEU A 642 0.38 21.03 3.65
C LEU A 642 -1.04 21.17 4.20
N ALA A 643 -1.85 22.02 3.57
CA ALA A 643 -3.23 22.19 3.98
C ALA A 643 -4.01 20.87 3.96
N ALA A 644 -3.81 20.00 2.97
CA ALA A 644 -4.57 18.74 2.84
C ALA A 644 -3.95 17.54 3.60
N SER A 645 -2.96 17.78 4.45
CA SER A 645 -2.12 16.75 5.07
C SER A 645 -2.09 16.82 6.58
N VAL A 646 -1.71 15.71 7.22
CA VAL A 646 -1.30 15.70 8.62
C VAL A 646 -0.02 16.52 8.70
N LEU A 647 -0.07 17.67 9.37
CA LEU A 647 1.10 18.54 9.54
C LEU A 647 2.22 17.78 10.27
N PRO A 648 3.46 17.81 9.74
CA PRO A 648 4.62 17.26 10.43
C PRO A 648 4.88 17.95 11.77
N ALA A 649 5.39 17.21 12.74
CA ALA A 649 5.76 17.78 14.04
C ALA A 649 6.99 18.70 13.90
N PRO A 650 7.17 19.68 14.80
CA PRO A 650 8.37 20.51 14.81
C PRO A 650 9.64 19.64 14.90
N GLY A 651 10.56 19.79 13.94
CA GLY A 651 11.80 19.00 13.86
C GLY A 651 11.75 17.78 12.93
N ASP A 652 10.57 17.38 12.43
CA ASP A 652 10.46 16.33 11.40
C ASP A 652 11.03 16.77 10.04
N ILE A 653 11.11 18.09 9.80
CA ILE A 653 11.59 18.72 8.58
C ILE A 653 12.66 19.74 8.96
N ALA A 654 13.80 19.73 8.26
CA ALA A 654 14.88 20.67 8.52
C ALA A 654 14.57 22.05 7.90
N PRO A 655 14.97 23.17 8.54
CA PRO A 655 14.84 24.50 7.94
C PRO A 655 15.52 24.60 6.57
N GLY A 656 14.88 25.29 5.63
CA GLY A 656 15.42 25.47 4.26
C GLY A 656 15.30 24.23 3.36
N THR A 657 14.55 23.19 3.78
CA THR A 657 14.26 22.03 2.94
C THR A 657 13.54 22.47 1.64
N ALA A 658 14.00 21.95 0.50
CA ALA A 658 13.41 22.26 -0.79
C ALA A 658 11.90 21.95 -0.79
N PRO A 659 11.03 22.85 -1.29
CA PRO A 659 9.58 22.70 -1.17
C PRO A 659 9.01 21.36 -1.66
N GLN A 660 9.55 20.81 -2.75
CA GLN A 660 9.13 19.49 -3.24
C GLN A 660 9.41 18.36 -2.23
N ALA A 661 10.55 18.40 -1.54
CA ALA A 661 10.93 17.37 -0.56
C ALA A 661 10.02 17.41 0.68
N VAL A 662 9.55 18.60 1.06
CA VAL A 662 8.51 18.75 2.10
C VAL A 662 7.21 18.08 1.64
N ALA A 663 6.76 18.38 0.42
CA ALA A 663 5.52 17.82 -0.14
C ALA A 663 5.53 16.28 -0.19
N ASP A 664 6.67 15.67 -0.55
CA ASP A 664 6.82 14.22 -0.68
C ASP A 664 6.66 13.46 0.67
N ALA A 665 6.95 14.10 1.81
CA ALA A 665 6.84 13.50 3.14
C ALA A 665 5.42 13.52 3.72
N LEU A 666 4.50 14.28 3.12
CA LEU A 666 3.18 14.56 3.70
C LEU A 666 2.22 13.36 3.63
N ARG A 667 1.49 13.14 4.74
CA ARG A 667 0.42 12.13 4.83
C ARG A 667 -0.94 12.80 4.65
N PRO A 668 -1.85 12.35 3.77
CA PRO A 668 -3.11 13.05 3.56
C PRO A 668 -4.04 12.86 4.76
N LEU A 669 -4.92 13.82 5.00
CA LEU A 669 -5.97 13.71 6.02
C LEU A 669 -6.99 12.60 5.66
N LEU A 670 -7.65 12.01 6.66
CA LEU A 670 -8.78 11.09 6.43
C LEU A 670 -10.06 11.89 6.16
N PRO A 671 -10.99 11.39 5.31
CA PRO A 671 -12.33 11.96 5.21
C PRO A 671 -13.06 11.91 6.55
N ARG A 672 -13.92 12.89 6.80
CA ARG A 672 -14.84 12.93 7.95
C ARG A 672 -16.28 12.93 7.45
N SER A 673 -17.13 12.15 8.08
CA SER A 673 -18.54 12.02 7.72
C SER A 673 -19.38 13.03 8.47
N TYR A 674 -20.36 13.62 7.79
CA TYR A 674 -21.36 14.53 8.34
C TYR A 674 -22.74 14.15 7.81
N SER A 675 -23.77 14.19 8.64
CA SER A 675 -25.14 13.94 8.22
C SER A 675 -25.63 15.06 7.30
N VAL A 676 -26.21 14.70 6.15
CA VAL A 676 -26.76 15.67 5.20
C VAL A 676 -28.12 16.15 5.71
N ALA A 677 -28.25 17.47 5.83
CA ALA A 677 -29.42 18.14 6.40
C ALA A 677 -30.39 18.73 5.38
N SER A 678 -30.19 18.47 4.09
CA SER A 678 -31.02 18.93 2.97
C SER A 678 -31.41 17.79 2.03
N LEU A 679 -32.29 18.08 1.09
CA LEU A 679 -32.68 17.19 -0.01
C LEU A 679 -32.13 17.68 -1.35
N PRO A 680 -32.09 16.81 -2.38
CA PRO A 680 -31.70 17.23 -3.73
C PRO A 680 -32.51 18.42 -4.26
N GLN A 681 -33.79 18.53 -3.90
CA GLN A 681 -34.67 19.62 -4.32
C GLN A 681 -34.28 20.99 -3.74
N ASP A 682 -33.53 21.02 -2.61
CA ASP A 682 -33.01 22.25 -2.04
C ASP A 682 -31.88 22.87 -2.90
N GLY A 683 -31.36 22.12 -3.88
CA GLY A 683 -30.32 22.57 -4.79
C GLY A 683 -28.92 22.71 -4.17
N HIS A 684 -28.75 22.36 -2.88
CA HIS A 684 -27.48 22.39 -2.16
C HIS A 684 -27.44 21.31 -1.08
N VAL A 685 -26.23 20.90 -0.68
CA VAL A 685 -26.00 20.07 0.50
C VAL A 685 -25.84 20.97 1.72
N ARG A 686 -26.72 20.83 2.70
CA ARG A 686 -26.62 21.52 3.99
C ARG A 686 -26.00 20.62 5.04
N LEU A 687 -25.03 21.14 5.79
CA LEU A 687 -24.41 20.45 6.93
C LEU A 687 -24.57 21.28 8.20
N LEU A 688 -24.74 20.61 9.35
CA LEU A 688 -24.60 21.25 10.67
C LEU A 688 -23.34 20.74 11.34
N VAL A 689 -22.38 21.62 11.57
CA VAL A 689 -21.04 21.26 12.05
C VAL A 689 -20.79 21.93 13.38
N ARG A 690 -20.69 21.12 14.44
CA ARG A 690 -20.23 21.59 15.74
C ARG A 690 -18.71 21.69 15.74
N GLN A 691 -18.19 22.82 16.18
CA GLN A 691 -16.76 23.08 16.24
C GLN A 691 -16.11 22.27 17.36
N ALA A 692 -15.26 21.29 17.03
CA ALA A 692 -14.43 20.60 18.01
C ALA A 692 -13.25 21.49 18.44
N ARG A 693 -12.90 21.44 19.73
CA ARG A 693 -11.75 22.16 20.32
C ARG A 693 -10.92 21.20 21.16
N HIS A 694 -9.61 21.29 21.01
CA HIS A 694 -8.60 20.56 21.76
C HIS A 694 -7.56 21.55 22.30
N ASP A 695 -6.65 21.09 23.16
CA ASP A 695 -5.61 21.95 23.76
C ASP A 695 -4.75 22.67 22.71
N GLY A 696 -4.56 22.04 21.54
CA GLY A 696 -3.85 22.60 20.38
C GLY A 696 -4.68 23.46 19.43
N GLY A 697 -5.93 23.80 19.76
CA GLY A 697 -6.82 24.64 18.96
C GLY A 697 -8.03 23.92 18.38
N LEU A 698 -8.53 24.39 17.23
CA LEU A 698 -9.71 23.83 16.59
C LEU A 698 -9.43 22.44 15.98
N GLY A 699 -10.40 21.54 16.05
CA GLY A 699 -10.34 20.25 15.36
C GLY A 699 -10.18 20.43 13.85
N VAL A 700 -9.36 19.60 13.20
CA VAL A 700 -8.93 19.81 11.80
C VAL A 700 -10.11 19.94 10.83
N ALA A 701 -11.09 19.05 10.92
CA ALA A 701 -12.23 19.06 9.98
C ALA A 701 -13.28 20.12 10.33
N SER A 702 -13.68 20.17 11.59
CA SER A 702 -14.69 21.13 12.04
C SER A 702 -14.16 22.57 11.98
N GLY A 703 -12.91 22.82 12.38
CA GLY A 703 -12.26 24.12 12.31
C GLY A 703 -12.11 24.60 10.88
N TRP A 704 -11.75 23.71 9.96
CA TRP A 704 -11.68 24.04 8.53
C TRP A 704 -13.00 24.57 7.99
N LEU A 705 -14.06 23.79 8.17
CA LEU A 705 -15.39 24.14 7.68
C LEU A 705 -15.92 25.42 8.34
N THR A 706 -15.72 25.56 9.65
CA THR A 706 -16.37 26.61 10.45
C THR A 706 -15.59 27.93 10.54
N ALA A 707 -14.26 27.90 10.42
CA ALA A 707 -13.43 29.06 10.65
C ALA A 707 -12.48 29.39 9.50
N HIS A 708 -12.00 28.40 8.74
CA HIS A 708 -10.87 28.63 7.82
C HIS A 708 -11.24 28.68 6.34
N ALA A 709 -12.21 27.90 5.87
CA ALA A 709 -12.65 27.96 4.48
C ALA A 709 -13.31 29.32 4.20
N ALA A 710 -12.96 30.02 3.12
CA ALA A 710 -13.70 31.21 2.73
C ALA A 710 -15.02 30.82 2.03
N GLN A 711 -16.03 31.68 2.09
CA GLN A 711 -17.22 31.51 1.25
C GLN A 711 -16.80 31.51 -0.23
N GLY A 712 -17.42 30.64 -1.04
CA GLY A 712 -17.04 30.33 -2.41
C GLY A 712 -15.95 29.26 -2.56
N THR A 713 -15.24 28.89 -1.48
CA THR A 713 -14.18 27.86 -1.56
C THR A 713 -14.78 26.49 -1.87
N SER A 714 -14.23 25.79 -2.85
CA SER A 714 -14.62 24.41 -3.16
C SER A 714 -14.17 23.44 -2.07
N VAL A 715 -15.14 22.73 -1.50
CA VAL A 715 -14.95 21.68 -0.51
C VAL A 715 -14.92 20.33 -1.22
N ALA A 716 -13.82 19.59 -1.05
CA ALA A 716 -13.70 18.25 -1.61
C ALA A 716 -14.58 17.28 -0.81
N MET A 717 -15.70 16.85 -1.40
CA MET A 717 -16.74 16.08 -0.73
C MET A 717 -17.33 15.01 -1.65
N ARG A 718 -17.78 13.91 -1.05
CA ARG A 718 -18.61 12.90 -1.72
C ARG A 718 -19.81 12.54 -0.86
N LEU A 719 -20.88 12.08 -1.51
CA LEU A 719 -22.07 11.60 -0.85
C LEU A 719 -22.02 10.07 -0.73
N VAL A 720 -22.40 9.55 0.42
CA VAL A 720 -22.36 8.12 0.77
C VAL A 720 -23.71 7.73 1.37
N GLU A 721 -24.21 6.57 0.97
CA GLU A 721 -25.42 5.98 1.56
C GLU A 721 -25.19 5.55 3.02
N ASN A 722 -26.21 5.70 3.85
CA ASN A 722 -26.20 5.29 5.25
C ASN A 722 -27.38 4.35 5.52
N ARG A 723 -27.19 3.06 5.25
CA ARG A 723 -28.24 2.04 5.36
C ARG A 723 -28.89 1.94 6.74
N ALA A 724 -28.16 2.26 7.80
CA ALA A 724 -28.69 2.27 9.16
C ALA A 724 -29.69 3.42 9.40
N PHE A 725 -29.62 4.47 8.57
CA PHE A 725 -30.40 5.69 8.70
C PHE A 725 -31.15 6.10 7.42
N GLU A 726 -31.29 5.18 6.47
CA GLU A 726 -32.07 5.39 5.26
C GLU A 726 -33.58 5.45 5.56
N PRO A 727 -34.37 6.13 4.70
CA PRO A 727 -35.82 6.08 4.80
C PRO A 727 -36.29 4.63 4.60
N ARG A 728 -37.26 4.18 5.41
CA ARG A 728 -37.87 2.86 5.23
C ARG A 728 -38.57 2.83 3.88
N GLU A 729 -38.23 1.88 3.00
CA GLU A 729 -38.89 1.76 1.68
C GLU A 729 -40.37 1.36 1.83
N GLU A 730 -41.21 2.02 1.04
CA GLU A 730 -42.60 2.32 1.38
C GLU A 730 -43.61 1.51 0.56
N ALA A 731 -43.19 0.38 -0.03
CA ALA A 731 -44.08 -0.44 -0.86
C ALA A 731 -45.30 -0.99 -0.09
N ASP A 732 -45.19 -1.12 1.24
CA ASP A 732 -46.22 -1.70 2.12
C ASP A 732 -46.59 -0.78 3.31
N ALA A 733 -46.30 0.53 3.26
CA ALA A 733 -46.60 1.46 4.36
C ALA A 733 -47.89 2.25 4.12
N GLU A 734 -48.69 2.45 5.19
CA GLU A 734 -49.87 3.32 5.16
C GLU A 734 -49.52 4.74 4.65
N PRO A 735 -50.41 5.41 3.91
CA PRO A 735 -50.11 6.65 3.18
C PRO A 735 -49.47 7.79 4.01
N ASP A 736 -49.75 7.85 5.32
CA ASP A 736 -49.19 8.83 6.26
C ASP A 736 -48.83 8.19 7.62
N ALA A 737 -48.08 7.08 7.60
CA ALA A 737 -47.57 6.46 8.83
C ALA A 737 -46.74 7.47 9.66
N PRO A 738 -46.96 7.62 10.98
CA PRO A 738 -46.32 8.65 11.79
C PRO A 738 -44.79 8.50 11.89
N ALA A 739 -44.08 9.57 12.25
CA ALA A 739 -42.64 9.50 12.51
C ALA A 739 -42.19 10.38 13.67
N ILE A 740 -41.30 9.84 14.51
CA ILE A 740 -40.76 10.50 15.70
C ILE A 740 -39.26 10.74 15.49
N PHE A 741 -38.84 11.99 15.60
CA PHE A 741 -37.48 12.44 15.38
C PHE A 741 -36.89 12.88 16.71
N ILE A 742 -35.79 12.27 17.13
CA ILE A 742 -35.18 12.52 18.43
C ILE A 742 -33.71 12.85 18.22
N GLY A 743 -33.27 14.01 18.68
CA GLY A 743 -31.87 14.36 18.54
C GLY A 743 -31.43 15.53 19.40
N ASN A 744 -30.12 15.73 19.44
CA ASN A 744 -29.52 16.84 20.18
C ASN A 744 -28.42 17.52 19.37
N GLY A 745 -28.27 18.83 19.56
CA GLY A 745 -27.24 19.62 18.90
C GLY A 745 -27.15 19.35 17.39
N SER A 746 -25.96 19.05 16.88
CA SER A 746 -25.74 18.78 15.45
C SER A 746 -26.50 17.56 14.91
N GLY A 747 -27.05 16.70 15.78
CA GLY A 747 -27.95 15.60 15.40
C GLY A 747 -29.21 16.06 14.66
N TYR A 748 -29.61 17.34 14.79
CA TYR A 748 -30.69 17.89 13.97
C TYR A 748 -30.43 17.76 12.46
N ALA A 749 -29.17 17.69 12.02
CA ALA A 749 -28.83 17.52 10.60
C ALA A 749 -29.48 16.28 9.99
N GLY A 750 -29.22 15.10 10.57
CA GLY A 750 -29.77 13.85 10.06
C GLY A 750 -31.30 13.84 10.10
N LEU A 751 -31.91 14.42 11.14
CA LEU A 751 -33.36 14.48 11.30
C LEU A 751 -34.02 15.42 10.30
N ARG A 752 -33.42 16.60 10.06
CA ARG A 752 -33.94 17.63 9.16
C ARG A 752 -34.14 17.08 7.74
N GLY A 753 -33.18 16.31 7.23
CA GLY A 753 -33.30 15.69 5.91
C GLY A 753 -34.52 14.76 5.79
N HIS A 754 -34.76 13.93 6.81
CA HIS A 754 -35.92 13.05 6.85
C HIS A 754 -37.24 13.79 7.02
N LEU A 755 -37.28 14.81 7.88
CA LEU A 755 -38.45 15.68 8.06
C LEU A 755 -38.86 16.34 6.74
N LEU A 756 -37.89 16.94 6.03
CA LEU A 756 -38.14 17.53 4.71
C LEU A 756 -38.66 16.50 3.72
N ALA A 757 -38.05 15.31 3.65
CA ALA A 757 -38.45 14.28 2.69
C ALA A 757 -39.91 13.88 2.88
N ARG A 758 -40.32 13.71 4.15
CA ARG A 758 -41.70 13.38 4.51
C ARG A 758 -42.67 14.51 4.20
N MET A 759 -42.31 15.75 4.53
CA MET A 759 -43.15 16.92 4.21
C MET A 759 -43.34 17.09 2.70
N HIS A 760 -42.30 16.84 1.89
CA HIS A 760 -42.40 16.85 0.43
C HIS A 760 -43.27 15.71 -0.12
N ALA A 761 -43.29 14.57 0.56
CA ALA A 761 -44.17 13.44 0.26
C ALA A 761 -45.61 13.63 0.79
N GLY A 762 -45.96 14.81 1.32
CA GLY A 762 -47.30 15.09 1.86
C GLY A 762 -47.60 14.43 3.21
N ARG A 763 -46.56 13.97 3.92
CA ARG A 763 -46.69 13.31 5.22
C ARG A 763 -46.47 14.29 6.35
N HIS A 764 -47.48 14.45 7.20
CA HIS A 764 -47.55 15.56 8.15
C HIS A 764 -47.55 15.11 9.61
N ARG A 765 -47.79 13.82 9.85
CA ARG A 765 -47.76 13.20 11.19
C ARG A 765 -46.33 12.97 11.68
N ASN A 766 -45.67 14.09 11.97
CA ASN A 766 -44.28 14.15 12.38
C ASN A 766 -44.20 14.73 13.80
N TRP A 767 -43.35 14.15 14.65
CA TRP A 767 -43.07 14.63 16.00
C TRP A 767 -41.57 14.81 16.19
N LEU A 768 -41.09 16.02 16.50
CA LEU A 768 -39.70 16.29 16.82
C LEU A 768 -39.48 16.48 18.32
N LEU A 769 -38.55 15.74 18.92
CA LEU A 769 -37.95 16.02 20.23
C LEU A 769 -36.51 16.46 20.02
N PHE A 770 -36.21 17.72 20.33
CA PHE A 770 -34.89 18.30 20.11
C PHE A 770 -34.28 18.86 21.39
N GLY A 771 -33.01 18.52 21.64
CA GLY A 771 -32.28 18.93 22.84
C GLY A 771 -31.08 19.85 22.56
N GLU A 772 -30.93 20.91 23.36
CA GLU A 772 -29.67 21.65 23.45
C GLU A 772 -29.40 22.24 24.85
N ARG A 773 -28.44 23.18 24.97
CA ARG A 773 -28.00 23.75 26.24
C ARG A 773 -28.94 24.85 26.69
N GLN A 774 -29.05 25.93 25.92
CA GLN A 774 -29.76 27.13 26.34
C GLN A 774 -30.66 27.65 25.23
N ARG A 775 -31.92 27.96 25.53
CA ARG A 775 -32.88 28.41 24.52
C ARG A 775 -32.43 29.67 23.78
N ALA A 776 -31.95 30.65 24.54
CA ALA A 776 -31.58 31.96 24.02
C ALA A 776 -30.46 31.92 22.97
N HIS A 777 -29.60 30.89 23.00
CA HIS A 777 -28.46 30.78 22.10
C HIS A 777 -28.57 29.56 21.18
N ASP A 778 -29.06 28.44 21.68
CA ASP A 778 -29.01 27.15 20.98
C ASP A 778 -30.33 26.73 20.34
N GLY A 779 -31.38 27.56 20.42
CA GLY A 779 -32.69 27.34 19.78
C GLY A 779 -32.72 27.61 18.27
N TYR A 780 -31.63 27.33 17.55
CA TYR A 780 -31.46 27.73 16.15
C TYR A 780 -32.45 27.10 15.16
N CYS A 781 -33.05 25.95 15.50
CA CYS A 781 -34.05 25.29 14.67
C CYS A 781 -35.49 25.69 15.04
N GLU A 782 -35.73 26.38 16.16
CA GLU A 782 -37.09 26.64 16.66
C GLU A 782 -37.94 27.40 15.65
N ALA A 783 -37.38 28.43 15.00
CA ALA A 783 -38.12 29.26 14.05
C ALA A 783 -38.59 28.45 12.81
N GLU A 784 -37.69 27.64 12.23
CA GLU A 784 -37.99 26.77 11.10
C GLU A 784 -39.08 25.75 11.46
N VAL A 785 -38.89 25.06 12.60
CA VAL A 785 -39.80 24.03 13.09
C VAL A 785 -41.15 24.62 13.48
N SER A 786 -41.19 25.80 14.10
CA SER A 786 -42.44 26.50 14.43
C SER A 786 -43.21 26.91 13.15
N GLY A 787 -42.49 27.29 12.09
CA GLY A 787 -43.09 27.52 10.78
C GLY A 787 -43.75 26.26 10.22
N TRP A 788 -43.12 25.09 10.39
CA TRP A 788 -43.71 23.80 9.98
C TRP A 788 -44.92 23.40 10.82
N LEU A 789 -44.92 23.69 12.12
CA LEU A 789 -46.09 23.50 12.99
C LEU A 789 -47.26 24.37 12.51
N ALA A 790 -47.02 25.67 12.30
CA ALA A 790 -48.05 26.60 11.85
C ALA A 790 -48.61 26.26 10.46
N ALA A 791 -47.78 25.70 9.58
CA ALA A 791 -48.18 25.23 8.25
C ALA A 791 -48.83 23.84 8.25
N GLY A 792 -49.00 23.19 9.42
CA GLY A 792 -49.56 21.85 9.52
C GLY A 792 -48.69 20.74 8.93
N LYS A 793 -47.38 20.98 8.71
CA LYS A 793 -46.42 20.02 8.15
C LYS A 793 -45.74 19.15 9.22
N LEU A 794 -45.78 19.62 10.46
CA LEU A 794 -45.30 18.95 11.67
C LEU A 794 -46.46 18.96 12.67
N GLN A 795 -46.73 17.83 13.34
CA GLN A 795 -47.84 17.73 14.28
C GLN A 795 -47.43 18.16 15.68
N ARG A 796 -46.17 17.88 16.07
CA ARG A 796 -45.66 18.18 17.41
C ARG A 796 -44.17 18.48 17.41
N ALA A 797 -43.74 19.44 18.23
CA ALA A 797 -42.33 19.65 18.54
C ALA A 797 -42.15 19.93 20.04
N ASP A 798 -41.15 19.29 20.64
CA ASP A 798 -40.71 19.55 22.01
C ASP A 798 -39.24 19.97 21.99
N PHE A 799 -38.96 21.16 22.53
CA PHE A 799 -37.60 21.70 22.67
C PHE A 799 -37.14 21.61 24.12
N ILE A 800 -36.03 20.91 24.35
CA ILE A 800 -35.49 20.65 25.68
C ILE A 800 -34.15 21.35 25.84
N TYR A 801 -34.08 22.29 26.78
CA TYR A 801 -32.85 23.00 27.12
C TYR A 801 -32.32 22.54 28.47
N SER A 802 -31.10 21.99 28.45
CA SER A 802 -30.50 21.34 29.62
C SER A 802 -29.96 22.29 30.68
N ARG A 803 -29.83 23.60 30.37
CA ARG A 803 -29.15 24.59 31.21
C ARG A 803 -29.97 25.84 31.53
N ASP A 804 -31.23 25.90 31.11
CA ASP A 804 -32.10 27.07 31.40
C ASP A 804 -32.71 27.01 32.82
N GLN A 805 -32.51 25.91 33.53
CA GLN A 805 -33.01 25.66 34.87
C GLN A 805 -31.94 24.97 35.74
N ALA A 806 -32.12 25.02 37.07
CA ALA A 806 -31.17 24.43 38.03
C ALA A 806 -30.98 22.91 37.85
N ARG A 807 -32.06 22.17 37.57
CA ARG A 807 -32.00 20.72 37.31
C ARG A 807 -31.89 20.45 35.83
N ARG A 808 -30.78 19.82 35.40
CA ARG A 808 -30.61 19.43 33.99
C ARG A 808 -31.73 18.52 33.53
N ARG A 809 -32.28 18.82 32.35
CA ARG A 809 -33.32 18.04 31.66
C ARG A 809 -32.85 17.75 30.24
N TYR A 810 -33.02 16.51 29.79
CA TYR A 810 -32.57 16.04 28.48
C TYR A 810 -33.74 15.43 27.68
N VAL A 811 -33.51 15.13 26.40
CA VAL A 811 -34.55 14.60 25.51
C VAL A 811 -35.14 13.28 26.00
N GLN A 812 -34.34 12.43 26.63
CA GLN A 812 -34.80 11.18 27.22
C GLN A 812 -35.71 11.38 28.45
N ASP A 813 -35.61 12.52 29.14
CA ASP A 813 -36.51 12.84 30.25
C ASP A 813 -37.87 13.29 29.72
N ALA A 814 -37.86 14.19 28.72
CA ALA A 814 -39.08 14.61 28.03
C ALA A 814 -39.79 13.44 27.32
N LEU A 815 -39.02 12.49 26.79
CA LEU A 815 -39.58 11.28 26.18
C LEU A 815 -40.32 10.42 27.22
N ARG A 816 -39.78 10.28 28.44
CA ARG A 816 -40.46 9.58 29.55
C ARG A 816 -41.71 10.30 30.02
N GLU A 817 -41.69 11.62 30.07
CA GLU A 817 -42.87 12.42 30.40
C GLU A 817 -43.95 12.30 29.30
N ALA A 818 -43.55 12.12 28.04
CA ALA A 818 -44.44 11.91 26.91
C ALA A 818 -44.70 10.42 26.60
N ALA A 819 -44.62 9.54 27.61
CA ALA A 819 -44.73 8.09 27.45
C ALA A 819 -46.06 7.63 26.81
N GLU A 820 -47.19 8.20 27.22
CA GLU A 820 -48.51 7.86 26.65
C GLU A 820 -48.60 8.24 25.17
N PRO A 821 -48.37 9.51 24.75
CA PRO A 821 -48.30 9.87 23.34
C PRO A 821 -47.30 9.04 22.54
N LEU A 822 -46.16 8.66 23.12
CA LEU A 822 -45.20 7.78 22.46
C LEU A 822 -45.80 6.40 22.18
N ARG A 823 -46.48 5.78 23.15
CA ARG A 823 -47.14 4.47 22.93
C ARG A 823 -48.17 4.55 21.81
N ASP A 824 -48.99 5.60 21.79
CA ASP A 824 -50.04 5.78 20.78
C ASP A 824 -49.44 5.88 19.37
N TRP A 825 -48.41 6.71 19.20
CA TRP A 825 -47.74 6.87 17.91
C TRP A 825 -47.08 5.57 17.43
N ILE A 826 -46.47 4.82 18.35
CA ILE A 826 -45.87 3.52 18.03
C ILE A 826 -46.93 2.49 17.63
N ALA A 827 -48.08 2.46 18.32
CA ALA A 827 -49.20 1.59 17.98
C ALA A 827 -49.76 1.88 16.57
N GLU A 828 -49.73 3.14 16.15
CA GLU A 828 -50.15 3.59 14.82
C GLU A 828 -49.09 3.40 13.72
N GLY A 829 -48.00 2.68 14.01
CA GLY A 829 -47.00 2.35 13.00
C GLY A 829 -45.83 3.34 12.92
N ALA A 830 -45.60 4.19 13.93
CA ALA A 830 -44.55 5.21 13.84
C ALA A 830 -43.14 4.64 13.60
N VAL A 831 -42.35 5.40 12.84
CA VAL A 831 -40.90 5.18 12.65
C VAL A 831 -40.14 6.17 13.53
N LEU A 832 -39.20 5.69 14.35
CA LEU A 832 -38.30 6.52 15.13
C LEU A 832 -36.97 6.74 14.41
N TYR A 833 -36.55 8.00 14.36
CA TYR A 833 -35.23 8.42 13.89
C TYR A 833 -34.46 9.07 15.03
N VAL A 834 -33.29 8.53 15.38
CA VAL A 834 -32.41 9.10 16.40
C VAL A 834 -31.09 9.53 15.78
N CYS A 835 -30.73 10.80 15.97
CA CYS A 835 -29.46 11.33 15.49
C CYS A 835 -28.81 12.28 16.49
N GLY A 836 -27.49 12.17 16.66
CA GLY A 836 -26.71 13.00 17.58
C GLY A 836 -25.65 12.20 18.32
N SER A 837 -25.33 12.63 19.55
CA SER A 837 -24.21 12.04 20.29
C SER A 837 -24.50 10.59 20.69
N ALA A 838 -23.58 9.69 20.31
CA ALA A 838 -23.60 8.29 20.74
C ALA A 838 -23.46 8.18 22.27
N ASP A 839 -22.49 8.91 22.82
CA ASP A 839 -22.24 9.00 24.25
C ASP A 839 -23.25 9.93 24.94
N GLY A 840 -24.14 9.34 25.74
CA GLY A 840 -25.12 10.08 26.54
C GLY A 840 -26.51 10.15 25.92
N MET A 841 -26.70 10.86 24.79
CA MET A 841 -28.05 11.08 24.24
C MET A 841 -28.66 9.79 23.70
N ALA A 842 -27.97 9.13 22.75
CA ALA A 842 -28.52 7.92 22.13
C ALA A 842 -28.73 6.80 23.16
N ALA A 843 -27.77 6.58 24.06
CA ALA A 843 -27.90 5.63 25.15
C ALA A 843 -29.04 5.99 26.13
N GLY A 844 -29.24 7.28 26.42
CA GLY A 844 -30.34 7.74 27.25
C GLY A 844 -31.71 7.54 26.61
N VAL A 845 -31.82 7.77 25.30
CA VAL A 845 -33.03 7.50 24.51
C VAL A 845 -33.31 6.01 24.43
N ASP A 846 -32.28 5.18 24.18
CA ASP A 846 -32.40 3.71 24.21
C ASP A 846 -33.00 3.23 25.54
N ALA A 847 -32.49 3.75 26.66
CA ALA A 847 -33.00 3.44 27.99
C ALA A 847 -34.44 3.92 28.19
N ALA A 848 -34.77 5.16 27.80
CA ALA A 848 -36.12 5.69 27.93
C ALA A 848 -37.14 4.92 27.08
N LEU A 849 -36.78 4.56 25.85
CA LEU A 849 -37.63 3.72 24.99
C LEU A 849 -37.85 2.35 25.63
N ALA A 850 -36.82 1.73 26.21
CA ALA A 850 -36.93 0.45 26.89
C ALA A 850 -37.81 0.54 28.14
N ASP A 851 -37.70 1.62 28.92
CA ASP A 851 -38.53 1.88 30.11
C ASP A 851 -40.01 2.05 29.73
N ILE A 852 -40.28 2.76 28.63
CA ILE A 852 -41.64 3.06 28.19
C ILE A 852 -42.24 1.85 27.48
N LEU A 853 -41.67 1.43 26.34
CA LEU A 853 -42.27 0.42 25.47
C LEU A 853 -42.01 -1.01 25.95
N GLY A 854 -41.00 -1.21 26.80
CA GLY A 854 -40.45 -2.53 27.11
C GLY A 854 -39.33 -2.90 26.15
N ALA A 855 -38.34 -3.66 26.64
CA ALA A 855 -37.17 -4.04 25.86
C ALA A 855 -37.52 -4.75 24.54
N THR A 856 -38.49 -5.67 24.56
CA THR A 856 -38.95 -6.44 23.41
C THR A 856 -39.61 -5.57 22.33
N ALA A 857 -40.40 -4.57 22.71
CA ALA A 857 -41.06 -3.70 21.74
C ALA A 857 -40.07 -2.78 21.01
N VAL A 858 -39.09 -2.22 21.73
CA VAL A 858 -37.99 -1.41 21.13
C VAL A 858 -37.21 -2.22 20.09
N GLU A 859 -37.11 -3.48 20.38
CA GLU A 859 -36.38 -4.46 19.64
C GLU A 859 -37.09 -4.92 18.36
N ASP A 860 -38.39 -5.19 18.45
CA ASP A 860 -39.25 -5.44 17.29
C ASP A 860 -39.20 -4.26 16.31
N LEU A 861 -39.19 -3.03 16.84
CA LEU A 861 -39.01 -1.82 16.03
C LEU A 861 -37.67 -1.81 15.26
N ILE A 862 -36.57 -2.35 15.81
CA ILE A 862 -35.30 -2.46 15.09
C ILE A 862 -35.44 -3.48 13.94
N VAL A 863 -36.05 -4.63 14.21
CA VAL A 863 -36.24 -5.71 13.23
C VAL A 863 -37.11 -5.27 12.07
N GLU A 864 -38.21 -4.58 12.37
CA GLU A 864 -39.15 -4.01 11.40
C GLU A 864 -38.56 -2.83 10.62
N GLY A 865 -37.35 -2.39 10.98
CA GLY A 865 -36.70 -1.22 10.40
C GLY A 865 -37.46 0.08 10.70
N ARG A 866 -38.18 0.11 11.82
CA ARG A 866 -38.91 1.26 12.35
C ARG A 866 -38.12 2.02 13.41
N TYR A 867 -36.99 1.50 13.88
CA TYR A 867 -36.02 2.25 14.68
C TYR A 867 -34.71 2.47 13.90
N ARG A 868 -34.46 3.72 13.48
CA ARG A 868 -33.33 4.13 12.63
C ARG A 868 -32.40 5.07 13.38
N ARG A 869 -31.08 4.88 13.25
CA ARG A 869 -30.09 5.64 14.01
C ARG A 869 -28.91 6.13 13.16
N ASP A 870 -28.48 7.36 13.42
CA ASP A 870 -27.22 7.97 12.93
C ASP A 870 -26.53 8.67 14.10
N VAL A 871 -25.73 7.91 14.84
CA VAL A 871 -25.12 8.35 16.10
C VAL A 871 -23.60 8.31 15.99
N TYR A 872 -22.93 9.31 16.57
CA TYR A 872 -21.49 9.53 16.43
C TYR A 872 -20.84 10.12 17.67
#